data_AF-A0AAV2NP41-F1
#
_entry.id   AF-A0AAV2NP41-F1
#
_cell.length_a   1.000
_cell.length_b   1.000
_cell.length_c   1.000
_cell.angle_alpha   90.00
_cell.angle_beta   90.00
_cell.angle_gamma   90.00
#
_symmetry.space_group_name_H-M   'P 1'
#
loop_
_entity.id
_entity.type
_entity.pdbx_description
1 polymer ?
#
loop_
_entity_poly.entity_id
_entity_poly.type
_entity_poly.pdbx_seq_one_letter_code
_entity_poly.pdbx_strand_id
1 'polypeptide(L)'
;MAATAVDGVVLEELRTEIERLSRELDLASTEKIQSAQYGLALLEEKSALQQRCNDLEALYENTKHELEITQEALAKFQTTTKITAKSGIEQEESLLSESAARETSLQFQIIELEGETKQLRHELERVEAERDHALQEREEVGKDHQQAETERKSLRTELRECRFRETRLLQDYSELEDENISLQKQVSGLRSSQVEFEGAKHEIRRLTEEVELLNSQVEELTNLKKIAEKQMEEALESLQAEREAKYALKKELDQRINSESIYNLSNLALSIRGITEDQTICSDGEDDSPALRRIEADLKTQEPGTSATDKQVDLFSEIHLNELKKLEKQLELAETEKAHLTQNLRESQYAVEKSQAELQSFVARIVQLAAHVQSLHHLHSKLPEKQSEEATLDKLNQAIVQYHQWSTMSAREVNQLQKDLAELENGLTVSDSTQQLRTELTNLRNKLLDTEQRSMQLESDVSTLSKLTAEAGGFLDSAQNDLQNLSDELAQLYHHVCTVNGETPSRVVLDHEKSEIVPEKEEENGKMDWCRTLFKTDIKIKDLESLSKAQEIAKHIETAMDQIKYLRSAVEHTIELSKVKGMQSNICNVCETSVNENKAEVTDLQEQVIKLKALLSAKREQIATLRTVLKSNKNTAEVALTNLKSKYENEKSIVNETMLKLRNELRMLKENAATFSTLINAVLLILWGTAIDFSNALTLCHSYCVA
;
A
#
# COMPACT_ATOMS: atom_id res chain seq x y z
N MET A 1 -172.95 91.61 -112.13
CA MET A 1 -171.79 92.49 -112.39
C MET A 1 -171.35 93.09 -111.06
N ALA A 2 -170.03 93.05 -110.80
CA ALA A 2 -169.26 93.75 -109.76
C ALA A 2 -169.49 93.37 -108.27
N ALA A 3 -168.79 92.33 -107.79
CA ALA A 3 -168.39 92.19 -106.36
C ALA A 3 -167.30 91.12 -106.10
N THR A 4 -166.54 90.65 -107.10
CA THR A 4 -165.56 89.54 -106.99
C THR A 4 -164.09 89.98 -106.94
N ALA A 5 -163.79 91.22 -106.52
CA ALA A 5 -162.46 91.81 -106.72
C ALA A 5 -161.67 92.14 -105.44
N VAL A 6 -162.20 91.93 -104.23
CA VAL A 6 -161.51 92.36 -102.97
C VAL A 6 -160.94 91.19 -102.15
N ASP A 7 -161.46 89.97 -102.25
CA ASP A 7 -160.96 88.81 -101.48
C ASP A 7 -159.71 88.10 -102.09
N GLY A 8 -159.35 88.39 -103.34
CA GLY A 8 -158.22 87.74 -104.01
C GLY A 8 -156.84 88.24 -103.59
N VAL A 9 -156.74 89.49 -103.10
CA VAL A 9 -155.44 90.13 -102.82
C VAL A 9 -154.87 89.71 -101.45
N VAL A 10 -155.72 89.56 -100.43
CA VAL A 10 -155.31 89.15 -99.08
C VAL A 10 -154.86 87.68 -99.01
N LEU A 11 -155.47 86.82 -99.84
CA LEU A 11 -155.11 85.40 -99.92
C LEU A 11 -153.75 85.16 -100.58
N GLU A 12 -153.36 85.99 -101.55
CA GLU A 12 -152.07 85.86 -102.24
C GLU A 12 -150.91 86.39 -101.38
N GLU A 13 -151.12 87.47 -100.61
CA GLU A 13 -150.16 87.99 -99.63
C GLU A 13 -149.89 86.99 -98.49
N LEU A 14 -150.94 86.31 -97.98
CA LEU A 14 -150.76 85.27 -96.96
C LEU A 14 -150.05 84.01 -97.51
N ARG A 15 -150.29 83.64 -98.78
CA ARG A 15 -149.59 82.50 -99.41
C ARG A 15 -148.10 82.79 -99.60
N THR A 16 -147.76 83.98 -100.10
CA THR A 16 -146.37 84.39 -100.28
C THR A 16 -145.63 84.51 -98.95
N GLU A 17 -146.29 84.97 -97.89
CA GLU A 17 -145.70 85.04 -96.55
C GLU A 17 -145.55 83.64 -95.90
N ILE A 18 -146.50 82.72 -96.12
CA ILE A 18 -146.35 81.31 -95.71
C ILE A 18 -145.17 80.65 -96.44
N GLU A 19 -144.99 80.91 -97.73
CA GLU A 19 -143.84 80.40 -98.48
C GLU A 19 -142.52 81.01 -98.00
N ARG A 20 -142.49 82.30 -97.66
CA ARG A 20 -141.30 82.96 -97.09
C ARG A 20 -140.94 82.35 -95.74
N LEU A 21 -141.90 82.22 -94.83
CA LEU A 21 -141.71 81.60 -93.52
C LEU A 21 -141.36 80.12 -93.62
N SER A 22 -141.89 79.40 -94.62
CA SER A 22 -141.52 77.99 -94.86
C SER A 22 -140.07 77.89 -95.34
N ARG A 23 -139.63 78.77 -96.26
CA ARG A 23 -138.23 78.80 -96.69
C ARG A 23 -137.28 79.21 -95.56
N GLU A 24 -137.65 80.17 -94.73
CA GLU A 24 -136.86 80.57 -93.56
C GLU A 24 -136.83 79.47 -92.49
N LEU A 25 -137.94 78.75 -92.29
CA LEU A 25 -137.99 77.58 -91.42
C LEU A 25 -137.13 76.44 -91.96
N ASP A 26 -137.13 76.21 -93.27
CA ASP A 26 -136.30 75.20 -93.93
C ASP A 26 -134.80 75.58 -93.90
N LEU A 27 -134.47 76.86 -94.07
CA LEU A 27 -133.11 77.37 -93.90
C LEU A 27 -132.65 77.23 -92.45
N ALA A 28 -133.43 77.67 -91.47
CA ALA A 28 -133.11 77.50 -90.05
C ALA A 28 -133.05 76.01 -89.63
N SER A 29 -133.90 75.17 -90.23
CA SER A 29 -133.90 73.71 -90.08
C SER A 29 -132.61 73.10 -90.61
N THR A 30 -132.21 73.45 -91.83
CA THR A 30 -130.99 72.93 -92.46
C THR A 30 -129.73 73.46 -91.77
N GLU A 31 -129.68 74.73 -91.37
CA GLU A 31 -128.59 75.29 -90.56
C GLU A 31 -128.49 74.62 -89.19
N LYS A 32 -129.62 74.34 -88.54
CA LYS A 32 -129.65 73.60 -87.27
C LYS A 32 -129.18 72.15 -87.45
N ILE A 33 -129.57 71.50 -88.54
CA ILE A 33 -129.12 70.15 -88.88
C ILE A 33 -127.61 70.15 -89.17
N GLN A 34 -127.12 71.12 -89.95
CA GLN A 34 -125.69 71.27 -90.24
C GLN A 34 -124.90 71.55 -88.96
N SER A 35 -125.36 72.45 -88.09
CA SER A 35 -124.71 72.73 -86.82
C SER A 35 -124.71 71.51 -85.88
N ALA A 36 -125.77 70.69 -85.90
CA ALA A 36 -125.81 69.45 -85.15
C ALA A 36 -124.87 68.39 -85.74
N GLN A 37 -124.76 68.30 -87.07
CA GLN A 37 -123.81 67.42 -87.75
C GLN A 37 -122.36 67.82 -87.47
N TYR A 38 -122.02 69.12 -87.55
CA TYR A 38 -120.70 69.63 -87.15
C TYR A 38 -120.45 69.44 -85.65
N GLY A 39 -121.46 69.64 -84.80
CA GLY A 39 -121.36 69.39 -83.38
C GLY A 39 -121.10 67.92 -83.05
N LEU A 40 -121.74 67.00 -83.79
CA LEU A 40 -121.53 65.56 -83.63
C LEU A 40 -120.15 65.14 -84.12
N ALA A 41 -119.71 65.63 -85.28
CA ALA A 41 -118.35 65.38 -85.79
C ALA A 41 -117.27 65.92 -84.83
N LEU A 42 -117.47 67.10 -84.24
CA LEU A 42 -116.56 67.64 -83.22
C LEU A 42 -116.57 66.82 -81.93
N LEU A 43 -117.71 66.27 -81.53
CA LEU A 43 -117.80 65.38 -80.36
C LEU A 43 -117.12 64.03 -80.64
N GLU A 44 -117.22 63.51 -81.86
CA GLU A 44 -116.50 62.31 -82.30
C GLU A 44 -114.99 62.54 -82.40
N GLU A 45 -114.53 63.67 -82.94
CA GLU A 45 -113.11 64.03 -82.94
C GLU A 45 -112.59 64.27 -81.52
N LYS A 46 -113.37 64.93 -80.67
CA LYS A 46 -113.02 65.11 -79.25
C LYS A 46 -112.94 63.78 -78.53
N SER A 47 -113.89 62.87 -78.74
CA SER A 47 -113.87 61.55 -78.10
C SER A 47 -112.70 60.70 -78.60
N ALA A 48 -112.40 60.75 -79.90
CA ALA A 48 -111.23 60.08 -80.50
C ALA A 48 -109.91 60.65 -79.98
N LEU A 49 -109.79 61.98 -79.86
CA LEU A 49 -108.62 62.64 -79.28
C LEU A 49 -108.47 62.31 -77.80
N GLN A 50 -109.57 62.30 -77.04
CA GLN A 50 -109.54 61.97 -75.63
C GLN A 50 -109.16 60.50 -75.40
N GLN A 51 -109.64 59.58 -76.24
CA GLN A 51 -109.21 58.19 -76.23
C GLN A 51 -107.71 58.08 -76.52
N ARG A 52 -107.22 58.80 -77.55
CA ARG A 52 -105.80 58.83 -77.88
C ARG A 52 -104.93 59.42 -76.76
N CYS A 53 -105.40 60.46 -76.07
CA CYS A 53 -104.72 61.02 -74.89
C CYS A 53 -104.66 60.00 -73.75
N ASN A 54 -105.79 59.33 -73.45
CA ASN A 54 -105.83 58.28 -72.43
C ASN A 54 -104.89 57.12 -72.77
N ASP A 55 -104.87 56.69 -74.04
CA ASP A 55 -103.98 55.62 -74.51
C ASP A 55 -102.50 56.03 -74.40
N LEU A 56 -102.17 57.29 -74.73
CA LEU A 56 -100.83 57.83 -74.58
C LEU A 56 -100.41 57.97 -73.11
N GLU A 57 -101.32 58.39 -72.22
CA GLU A 57 -101.06 58.44 -70.78
C GLU A 57 -100.83 57.04 -70.20
N ALA A 58 -101.65 56.06 -70.60
CA ALA A 58 -101.46 54.66 -70.20
C ALA A 58 -100.11 54.10 -70.68
N LEU A 59 -99.72 54.38 -71.93
CA LEU A 59 -98.40 54.02 -72.45
C LEU A 59 -97.28 54.74 -71.70
N TYR A 60 -97.44 56.02 -71.39
CA TYR A 60 -96.47 56.80 -70.63
C TYR A 60 -96.27 56.21 -69.22
N GLU A 61 -97.33 55.97 -68.47
CA GLU A 61 -97.24 55.39 -67.13
C GLU A 61 -96.66 53.96 -67.17
N ASN A 62 -97.03 53.15 -68.17
CA ASN A 62 -96.43 51.82 -68.35
C ASN A 62 -94.93 51.90 -68.62
N THR A 63 -94.49 52.73 -69.56
CA THR A 63 -93.06 52.89 -69.87
C THR A 63 -92.26 53.47 -68.70
N LYS A 64 -92.87 54.38 -67.93
CA LYS A 64 -92.28 54.92 -66.71
C LYS A 64 -92.11 53.82 -65.65
N HIS A 65 -93.12 52.98 -65.45
CA HIS A 65 -93.04 51.86 -64.51
C HIS A 65 -91.99 50.83 -64.93
N GLU A 66 -91.92 50.49 -66.22
CA GLU A 66 -90.86 49.62 -66.78
C GLU A 66 -89.47 50.23 -66.59
N LEU A 67 -89.33 51.55 -66.76
CA LEU A 67 -88.08 52.26 -66.51
C LEU A 67 -87.68 52.20 -65.03
N GLU A 68 -88.62 52.38 -64.10
CA GLU A 68 -88.36 52.27 -62.66
C GLU A 68 -87.92 50.84 -62.28
N ILE A 69 -88.61 49.81 -62.78
CA ILE A 69 -88.25 48.41 -62.55
C ILE A 69 -86.85 48.11 -63.08
N THR A 70 -86.53 48.57 -64.29
CA THR A 70 -85.21 48.33 -64.89
C THR A 70 -84.09 49.09 -64.17
N GLN A 71 -84.35 50.31 -63.70
CA GLN A 71 -83.41 51.06 -62.85
C GLN A 71 -83.17 50.36 -61.51
N GLU A 72 -84.22 49.88 -60.85
CA GLU A 72 -84.08 49.11 -59.61
C GLU A 72 -83.31 47.80 -59.82
N ALA A 73 -83.62 47.08 -60.90
CA ALA A 73 -82.92 45.84 -61.25
C ALA A 73 -81.43 46.10 -61.52
N LEU A 74 -81.11 47.18 -62.24
CA LEU A 74 -79.74 47.61 -62.48
C LEU A 74 -79.02 47.98 -61.19
N ALA A 75 -79.66 48.74 -60.30
CA ALA A 75 -79.09 49.11 -59.01
C ALA A 75 -78.81 47.87 -58.15
N LYS A 76 -79.78 46.95 -58.04
CA LYS A 76 -79.63 45.67 -57.33
C LYS A 76 -78.50 44.82 -57.94
N PHE A 77 -78.40 44.77 -59.27
CA PHE A 77 -77.32 44.06 -59.96
C PHE A 77 -75.95 44.69 -59.66
N GLN A 78 -75.83 46.01 -59.71
CA GLN A 78 -74.59 46.73 -59.37
C GLN A 78 -74.18 46.56 -57.90
N THR A 79 -75.12 46.57 -56.96
CA THR A 79 -74.80 46.33 -55.54
C THR A 79 -74.39 44.89 -55.30
N THR A 80 -75.09 43.94 -55.91
CA THR A 80 -74.79 42.50 -55.74
C THR A 80 -73.42 42.19 -56.30
N THR A 81 -73.12 42.63 -57.54
CA THR A 81 -71.79 42.45 -58.15
C THR A 81 -70.68 43.10 -57.32
N LYS A 82 -70.88 44.30 -56.77
CA LYS A 82 -69.92 44.93 -55.86
C LYS A 82 -69.70 44.12 -54.57
N ILE A 83 -70.76 43.61 -53.95
CA ILE A 83 -70.66 42.80 -52.73
C ILE A 83 -69.98 41.47 -53.02
N THR A 84 -70.35 40.77 -54.09
CA THR A 84 -69.70 39.52 -54.51
C THR A 84 -68.22 39.74 -54.82
N ALA A 85 -67.86 40.82 -55.52
CA ALA A 85 -66.46 41.15 -55.80
C ALA A 85 -65.67 41.44 -54.51
N LYS A 86 -66.25 42.22 -53.59
CA LYS A 86 -65.62 42.48 -52.27
C LYS A 86 -65.45 41.22 -51.45
N SER A 87 -66.48 40.38 -51.35
CA SER A 87 -66.42 39.11 -50.65
C SER A 87 -65.38 38.17 -51.26
N GLY A 88 -65.21 38.18 -52.59
CA GLY A 88 -64.15 37.44 -53.28
C GLY A 88 -62.76 37.93 -52.87
N ILE A 89 -62.53 39.25 -52.87
CA ILE A 89 -61.28 39.87 -52.44
C ILE A 89 -60.98 39.56 -50.97
N GLU A 90 -61.96 39.72 -50.07
CA GLU A 90 -61.80 39.43 -48.64
C GLU A 90 -61.44 37.96 -48.39
N GLN A 91 -62.04 37.04 -49.14
CA GLN A 91 -61.72 35.62 -49.04
C GLN A 91 -60.30 35.32 -49.57
N GLU A 92 -59.88 35.94 -50.68
CA GLU A 92 -58.51 35.84 -51.18
C GLU A 92 -57.49 36.43 -50.19
N GLU A 93 -57.76 37.60 -49.62
CA GLU A 93 -56.92 38.22 -48.59
C GLU A 93 -56.82 37.34 -47.34
N SER A 94 -57.93 36.73 -46.89
CA SER A 94 -57.92 35.78 -45.78
C SER A 94 -57.04 34.56 -46.08
N LEU A 95 -57.14 33.98 -47.27
CA LEU A 95 -56.32 32.83 -47.67
C LEU A 95 -54.83 33.20 -47.78
N LEU A 96 -54.53 34.39 -48.32
CA LEU A 96 -53.16 34.90 -48.38
C LEU A 96 -52.58 35.14 -46.99
N SER A 97 -53.36 35.71 -46.07
CA SER A 97 -52.93 35.93 -44.69
C SER A 97 -52.66 34.62 -43.94
N GLU A 98 -53.51 33.60 -44.15
CA GLU A 98 -53.33 32.28 -43.57
C GLU A 98 -52.12 31.56 -44.17
N SER A 99 -51.89 31.70 -45.47
CA SER A 99 -50.69 31.18 -46.14
C SER A 99 -49.41 31.82 -45.60
N ALA A 100 -49.40 33.15 -45.44
CA ALA A 100 -48.27 33.87 -44.87
C ALA A 100 -48.01 33.47 -43.40
N ALA A 101 -49.07 33.31 -42.60
CA ALA A 101 -48.96 32.85 -41.22
C ALA A 101 -48.39 31.43 -41.13
N ARG A 102 -48.83 30.50 -42.01
CA ARG A 102 -48.23 29.16 -42.07
C ARG A 102 -46.77 29.19 -42.50
N GLU A 103 -46.42 29.99 -43.51
CA GLU A 103 -45.05 30.12 -43.99
C GLU A 103 -44.11 30.63 -42.90
N THR A 104 -44.51 31.68 -42.17
CA THR A 104 -43.72 32.22 -41.05
C THR A 104 -43.56 31.20 -39.92
N SER A 105 -44.61 30.43 -39.60
CA SER A 105 -44.51 29.36 -38.59
C SER A 105 -43.57 28.24 -39.01
N LEU A 106 -43.60 27.82 -40.28
CA LEU A 106 -42.70 26.79 -40.80
C LEU A 106 -41.25 27.31 -40.86
N GLN A 107 -41.05 28.56 -41.27
CA GLN A 107 -39.72 29.20 -41.25
C GLN A 107 -39.16 29.27 -39.84
N PHE A 108 -39.98 29.60 -38.84
CA PHE A 108 -39.57 29.60 -37.44
C PHE A 108 -39.13 28.21 -36.97
N GLN A 109 -39.93 27.16 -37.26
CA GLN A 109 -39.57 25.77 -36.93
C GLN A 109 -38.28 25.32 -37.63
N ILE A 110 -38.05 25.71 -38.89
CA ILE A 110 -36.80 25.41 -39.60
C ILE A 110 -35.62 26.04 -38.86
N ILE A 111 -35.73 27.30 -38.45
CA ILE A 111 -34.65 28.00 -37.72
C ILE A 111 -34.38 27.34 -36.36
N GLU A 112 -35.42 26.95 -35.63
CA GLU A 112 -35.27 26.23 -34.36
C GLU A 112 -34.55 24.89 -34.57
N LEU A 113 -35.00 24.07 -35.51
CA LEU A 113 -34.39 22.77 -35.82
C LEU A 113 -32.94 22.91 -36.32
N GLU A 114 -32.64 23.93 -37.12
CA GLU A 114 -31.27 24.24 -37.53
C GLU A 114 -30.39 24.66 -36.34
N GLY A 115 -30.96 25.42 -35.40
CA GLY A 115 -30.33 25.82 -34.15
C GLY A 115 -30.00 24.60 -33.27
N GLU A 116 -30.98 23.74 -33.03
CA GLU A 116 -30.82 22.48 -32.29
C GLU A 116 -29.79 21.57 -32.96
N THR A 117 -29.84 21.42 -34.28
CA THR A 117 -28.86 20.61 -35.04
C THR A 117 -27.45 21.15 -34.86
N LYS A 118 -27.26 22.48 -34.87
CA LYS A 118 -25.95 23.08 -34.60
C LYS A 118 -25.52 22.82 -33.16
N GLN A 119 -26.38 23.03 -32.18
CA GLN A 119 -26.06 22.78 -30.77
C GLN A 119 -25.67 21.32 -30.53
N LEU A 120 -26.43 20.37 -31.06
CA LEU A 120 -26.12 18.93 -30.94
C LEU A 120 -24.77 18.56 -31.58
N ARG A 121 -24.38 19.21 -32.68
CA ARG A 121 -23.05 19.01 -33.29
C ARG A 121 -21.92 19.50 -32.38
N HIS A 122 -22.06 20.67 -31.77
CA HIS A 122 -21.05 21.20 -30.85
C HIS A 122 -20.94 20.33 -29.59
N GLU A 123 -22.07 19.83 -29.08
CA GLU A 123 -22.07 18.91 -27.94
C GLU A 123 -21.43 17.56 -28.28
N LEU A 124 -21.69 17.03 -29.49
CA LEU A 124 -21.04 15.82 -29.98
C LEU A 124 -19.52 16.00 -30.06
N GLU A 125 -19.04 17.07 -30.68
CA GLU A 125 -17.61 17.38 -30.76
C GLU A 125 -16.97 17.51 -29.36
N ARG A 126 -17.67 18.12 -28.40
CA ARG A 126 -17.20 18.21 -27.00
C ARG A 126 -17.07 16.83 -26.37
N VAL A 127 -18.09 15.99 -26.48
CA VAL A 127 -18.10 14.63 -25.92
C VAL A 127 -17.06 13.74 -26.60
N GLU A 128 -16.84 13.89 -27.91
CA GLU A 128 -15.77 13.18 -28.63
C GLU A 128 -14.38 13.59 -28.12
N ALA A 129 -14.14 14.88 -27.90
CA ALA A 129 -12.87 15.35 -27.32
C ALA A 129 -12.67 14.86 -25.87
N GLU A 130 -13.72 14.87 -25.05
CA GLU A 130 -13.68 14.33 -23.67
C GLU A 130 -13.40 12.82 -23.68
N ARG A 131 -14.03 12.06 -24.60
CA ARG A 131 -13.76 10.63 -24.79
C ARG A 131 -12.31 10.38 -25.16
N ASP A 132 -11.77 11.12 -26.12
CA ASP A 132 -10.41 10.93 -26.61
C ASP A 132 -9.37 11.28 -25.53
N HIS A 133 -9.62 12.32 -24.74
CA HIS A 133 -8.81 12.65 -23.56
C HIS A 133 -8.83 11.51 -22.53
N ALA A 134 -10.02 11.01 -22.17
CA ALA A 134 -10.16 9.90 -21.22
C ALA A 134 -9.50 8.61 -21.72
N LEU A 135 -9.52 8.36 -23.04
CA LEU A 135 -8.82 7.23 -23.65
C LEU A 135 -7.30 7.37 -23.52
N GLN A 136 -6.76 8.58 -23.73
CA GLN A 136 -5.33 8.85 -23.55
C GLN A 136 -4.90 8.67 -22.09
N GLU A 137 -5.65 9.22 -21.13
CA GLU A 137 -5.38 9.03 -19.69
C GLU A 137 -5.40 7.54 -19.31
N ARG A 138 -6.36 6.77 -19.86
CA ARG A 138 -6.41 5.31 -19.64
C ARG A 138 -5.16 4.62 -20.15
N GLU A 139 -4.63 5.03 -21.30
CA GLU A 139 -3.38 4.47 -21.85
C GLU A 139 -2.16 4.83 -21.02
N GLU A 140 -2.08 6.07 -20.51
CA GLU A 140 -1.01 6.53 -19.62
C GLU A 140 -1.03 5.76 -18.29
N VAL A 141 -2.20 5.65 -17.65
CA VAL A 141 -2.38 4.82 -16.44
C VAL A 141 -2.05 3.35 -16.73
N GLY A 142 -2.36 2.86 -17.93
CA GLY A 142 -1.98 1.51 -18.37
C GLY A 142 -0.47 1.29 -18.44
N LYS A 143 0.30 2.29 -18.91
CA LYS A 143 1.77 2.23 -18.94
C LYS A 143 2.36 2.28 -17.54
N ASP A 144 1.86 3.17 -16.68
CA ASP A 144 2.28 3.28 -15.28
C ASP A 144 2.02 1.98 -14.52
N HIS A 145 0.87 1.35 -14.76
CA HIS A 145 0.55 0.04 -14.19
C HIS A 145 1.56 -1.04 -14.63
N GLN A 146 1.90 -1.09 -15.91
CA GLN A 146 2.89 -2.05 -16.43
C GLN A 146 4.28 -1.83 -15.82
N GLN A 147 4.70 -0.57 -15.66
CA GLN A 147 5.96 -0.24 -15.00
C GLN A 147 5.96 -0.63 -13.51
N ALA A 148 4.89 -0.32 -12.78
CA ALA A 148 4.76 -0.75 -11.38
C ALA A 148 4.76 -2.30 -11.26
N GLU A 149 4.16 -3.00 -12.22
CA GLU A 149 4.18 -4.46 -12.31
C GLU A 149 5.60 -5.03 -12.50
N THR A 150 6.44 -4.40 -13.34
CA THR A 150 7.82 -4.85 -13.56
C THR A 150 8.71 -4.54 -12.36
N GLU A 151 8.60 -3.35 -11.76
CA GLU A 151 9.30 -2.97 -10.53
C GLU A 151 8.95 -3.92 -9.37
N ARG A 152 7.66 -4.22 -9.18
CA ARG A 152 7.20 -5.18 -8.18
C ARG A 152 7.78 -6.59 -8.41
N LYS A 153 7.94 -7.02 -9.67
CA LYS A 153 8.58 -8.31 -9.99
C LYS A 153 10.07 -8.28 -9.65
N SER A 154 10.78 -7.19 -9.95
CA SER A 154 12.20 -6.99 -9.57
C SER A 154 12.41 -7.01 -8.07
N LEU A 155 11.61 -6.24 -7.32
CA LEU A 155 11.71 -6.18 -5.86
C LEU A 155 11.41 -7.55 -5.22
N ARG A 156 10.51 -8.34 -5.81
CA ARG A 156 10.25 -9.72 -5.36
C ARG A 156 11.43 -10.65 -5.61
N THR A 157 12.16 -10.48 -6.71
CA THR A 157 13.38 -11.27 -6.96
C THR A 157 14.49 -10.87 -6.01
N GLU A 158 14.73 -9.57 -5.82
CA GLU A 158 15.72 -9.05 -4.88
C GLU A 158 15.43 -9.50 -3.43
N LEU A 159 14.16 -9.46 -2.99
CA LEU A 159 13.78 -9.95 -1.67
C LEU A 159 14.11 -11.45 -1.48
N ARG A 160 13.92 -12.27 -2.52
CA ARG A 160 14.26 -13.70 -2.46
C ARG A 160 15.77 -13.91 -2.37
N GLU A 161 16.55 -13.12 -3.11
CA GLU A 161 18.01 -13.16 -3.08
C GLU A 161 18.55 -12.72 -1.71
N CYS A 162 18.02 -11.64 -1.14
CA CYS A 162 18.36 -11.20 0.21
C CYS A 162 18.07 -12.28 1.25
N ARG A 163 16.89 -12.92 1.20
CA ARG A 163 16.55 -14.04 2.09
C ARG A 163 17.50 -15.23 1.93
N PHE A 164 17.85 -15.57 0.70
CA PHE A 164 18.81 -16.65 0.46
C PHE A 164 20.20 -16.31 1.01
N ARG A 165 20.65 -15.07 0.83
CA ARG A 165 21.91 -14.57 1.39
C ARG A 165 21.90 -14.56 2.92
N GLU A 166 20.79 -14.14 3.53
CA GLU A 166 20.60 -14.16 4.98
C GLU A 166 20.68 -15.59 5.55
N THR A 167 19.96 -16.54 4.96
CA THR A 167 20.03 -17.96 5.37
C THR A 167 21.45 -18.51 5.26
N ARG A 168 22.19 -18.15 4.21
CA ARG A 168 23.58 -18.56 4.06
C ARG A 168 24.48 -17.95 5.13
N LEU A 169 24.35 -16.65 5.40
CA LEU A 169 25.13 -16.00 6.46
C LEU A 169 24.83 -16.61 7.83
N LEU A 170 23.56 -16.93 8.13
CA LEU A 170 23.19 -17.61 9.37
C LEU A 170 23.85 -18.99 9.49
N GLN A 171 23.95 -19.73 8.38
CA GLN A 171 24.69 -20.99 8.36
C GLN A 171 26.18 -20.76 8.64
N ASP A 172 26.83 -19.82 7.94
CA ASP A 172 28.24 -19.49 8.15
C ASP A 172 28.50 -19.06 9.62
N TYR A 173 27.58 -18.30 10.24
CA TYR A 173 27.65 -17.94 11.66
C TYR A 173 27.58 -19.18 12.57
N SER A 174 26.68 -20.11 12.31
CA SER A 174 26.57 -21.35 13.10
C SER A 174 27.84 -22.20 13.01
N GLU A 175 28.47 -22.28 11.84
CA GLU A 175 29.73 -23.01 11.63
C GLU A 175 30.87 -22.35 12.43
N LEU A 176 30.97 -21.02 12.40
CA LEU A 176 31.95 -20.27 13.21
C LEU A 176 31.72 -20.39 14.72
N GLU A 177 30.47 -20.44 15.17
CA GLU A 177 30.13 -20.70 16.58
C GLU A 177 30.61 -22.09 17.02
N ASP A 178 30.39 -23.12 16.19
CA ASP A 178 30.85 -24.48 16.46
C ASP A 178 32.39 -24.57 16.51
N GLU A 179 33.09 -23.90 15.59
CA GLU A 179 34.55 -23.80 15.61
C GLU A 179 35.06 -23.10 16.88
N ASN A 180 34.42 -22.01 17.28
CA ASN A 180 34.78 -21.28 18.51
C ASN A 180 34.60 -22.17 19.75
N ILE A 181 33.47 -22.89 19.85
CA ILE A 181 33.22 -23.85 20.92
C ILE A 181 34.30 -24.95 20.92
N SER A 182 34.69 -25.46 19.75
CA SER A 182 35.76 -26.45 19.61
C SER A 182 37.10 -25.92 20.13
N LEU A 183 37.49 -24.70 19.72
CA LEU A 183 38.71 -24.05 20.19
C LEU A 183 38.68 -23.79 21.70
N GLN A 184 37.56 -23.34 22.26
CA GLN A 184 37.41 -23.16 23.71
C GLN A 184 37.58 -24.48 24.47
N LYS A 185 37.06 -25.59 23.93
CA LYS A 185 37.28 -26.94 24.51
C LYS A 185 38.76 -27.33 24.46
N GLN A 186 39.44 -27.10 23.33
CA GLN A 186 40.89 -27.37 23.22
C GLN A 186 41.70 -26.55 24.21
N VAL A 187 41.43 -25.24 24.32
CA VAL A 187 42.09 -24.36 25.30
C VAL A 187 41.85 -24.83 26.73
N SER A 188 40.62 -25.25 27.05
CA SER A 188 40.28 -25.79 28.38
C SER A 188 41.03 -27.10 28.66
N GLY A 189 41.14 -27.98 27.66
CA GLY A 189 41.94 -29.21 27.75
C GLY A 189 43.42 -28.93 27.98
N LEU A 190 44.00 -27.99 27.23
CA LEU A 190 45.40 -27.58 27.42
C LEU A 190 45.64 -26.96 28.81
N ARG A 191 44.71 -26.16 29.31
CA ARG A 191 44.80 -25.61 30.69
C ARG A 191 44.78 -26.72 31.74
N SER A 192 43.92 -27.74 31.57
CA SER A 192 43.91 -28.91 32.47
C SER A 192 45.25 -29.65 32.45
N SER A 193 45.76 -29.95 31.24
CA SER A 193 47.06 -30.62 31.07
C SER A 193 48.21 -29.79 31.63
N GLN A 194 48.16 -28.46 31.52
CA GLN A 194 49.16 -27.57 32.13
C GLN A 194 49.14 -27.64 33.66
N VAL A 195 47.97 -27.72 34.30
CA VAL A 195 47.85 -27.89 35.75
C VAL A 195 48.42 -29.24 36.18
N GLU A 196 48.12 -30.31 35.44
CA GLU A 196 48.68 -31.64 35.70
C GLU A 196 50.21 -31.66 35.57
N PHE A 197 50.75 -30.99 34.56
CA PHE A 197 52.19 -30.86 34.36
C PHE A 197 52.88 -30.12 35.51
N GLU A 198 52.34 -28.98 35.95
CA GLU A 198 52.88 -28.27 37.12
C GLU A 198 52.75 -29.11 38.40
N GLY A 199 51.66 -29.87 38.56
CA GLY A 199 51.50 -30.84 39.64
C GLY A 199 52.60 -31.90 39.66
N ALA A 200 52.87 -32.53 38.52
CA ALA A 200 53.96 -33.50 38.38
C ALA A 200 55.34 -32.87 38.63
N LYS A 201 55.55 -31.64 38.19
CA LYS A 201 56.80 -30.89 38.44
C LYS A 201 57.01 -30.61 39.92
N HIS A 202 55.96 -30.27 40.66
CA HIS A 202 56.03 -30.14 42.13
C HIS A 202 56.38 -31.47 42.80
N GLU A 203 55.78 -32.57 42.35
CA GLU A 203 56.08 -33.90 42.89
C GLU A 203 57.53 -34.33 42.61
N ILE A 204 58.05 -34.06 41.40
CA ILE A 204 59.47 -34.30 41.08
C ILE A 204 60.40 -33.51 41.99
N ARG A 205 60.10 -32.23 42.25
CA ARG A 205 60.90 -31.40 43.17
C ARG A 205 60.90 -32.00 44.58
N ARG A 206 59.73 -32.36 45.11
CA ARG A 206 59.58 -33.00 46.42
C ARG A 206 60.41 -34.28 46.53
N LEU A 207 60.33 -35.14 45.51
CA LEU A 207 61.13 -36.38 45.46
C LEU A 207 62.64 -36.09 45.34
N THR A 208 63.02 -35.02 44.63
CA THR A 208 64.43 -34.61 44.52
C THR A 208 64.98 -34.15 45.87
N GLU A 209 64.23 -33.33 46.60
CA GLU A 209 64.58 -32.89 47.97
C GLU A 209 64.71 -34.10 48.92
N GLU A 210 63.82 -35.10 48.79
CA GLU A 210 63.89 -36.35 49.55
C GLU A 210 65.15 -37.16 49.22
N VAL A 211 65.54 -37.24 47.94
CA VAL A 211 66.79 -37.86 47.48
C VAL A 211 68.01 -37.11 48.00
N GLU A 212 68.02 -35.78 47.96
CA GLU A 212 69.13 -34.95 48.50
C GLU A 212 69.29 -35.17 50.01
N LEU A 213 68.20 -35.22 50.76
CA LEU A 213 68.22 -35.51 52.18
C LEU A 213 68.76 -36.91 52.46
N LEU A 214 68.30 -37.93 51.73
CA LEU A 214 68.85 -39.29 51.86
C LEU A 214 70.34 -39.34 51.49
N ASN A 215 70.77 -38.63 50.45
CA ASN A 215 72.19 -38.54 50.09
C ASN A 215 73.01 -37.90 51.22
N SER A 216 72.53 -36.81 51.84
CA SER A 216 73.21 -36.19 52.98
C SER A 216 73.34 -37.15 54.17
N GLN A 217 72.30 -37.95 54.46
CA GLN A 217 72.35 -38.98 55.50
C GLN A 217 73.36 -40.07 55.16
N VAL A 218 73.43 -40.50 53.89
CA VAL A 218 74.43 -41.48 53.44
C VAL A 218 75.84 -40.90 53.60
N GLU A 219 76.07 -39.65 53.22
CA GLU A 219 77.37 -38.98 53.40
C GLU A 219 77.78 -38.91 54.88
N GLU A 220 76.88 -38.51 55.76
CA GLU A 220 77.11 -38.51 57.22
C GLU A 220 77.47 -39.90 57.74
N LEU A 221 76.72 -40.94 57.34
CA LEU A 221 77.01 -42.33 57.69
C LEU A 221 78.37 -42.79 57.14
N THR A 222 78.74 -42.39 55.92
CA THR A 222 80.06 -42.71 55.36
C THR A 222 81.19 -42.01 56.11
N ASN A 223 80.99 -40.78 56.56
CA ASN A 223 81.96 -40.05 57.38
C ASN A 223 82.12 -40.69 58.76
N LEU A 224 81.00 -41.06 59.41
CA LEU A 224 81.02 -41.82 60.66
C LEU A 224 81.74 -43.17 60.49
N LYS A 225 81.48 -43.87 59.39
CA LYS A 225 82.19 -45.11 59.05
C LYS A 225 83.70 -44.87 58.91
N LYS A 226 84.13 -43.84 58.18
CA LYS A 226 85.56 -43.49 58.04
C LYS A 226 86.21 -43.18 59.40
N ILE A 227 85.51 -42.46 60.28
CA ILE A 227 85.99 -42.18 61.63
C ILE A 227 86.15 -43.49 62.43
N ALA A 228 85.15 -44.38 62.36
CA ALA A 228 85.21 -45.68 63.04
C ALA A 228 86.34 -46.57 62.48
N GLU A 229 86.52 -46.60 61.16
CA GLU A 229 87.63 -47.30 60.49
C GLU A 229 88.98 -46.74 60.96
N LYS A 230 89.15 -45.41 60.97
CA LYS A 230 90.38 -44.78 61.45
C LYS A 230 90.65 -45.04 62.93
N GLN A 231 89.63 -44.97 63.79
CA GLN A 231 89.78 -45.33 65.20
C GLN A 231 90.18 -46.79 65.39
N MET A 232 89.67 -47.69 64.54
CA MET A 232 90.07 -49.10 64.53
C MET A 232 91.54 -49.24 64.09
N GLU A 233 91.96 -48.53 63.03
CA GLU A 233 93.36 -48.50 62.58
C GLU A 233 94.30 -47.97 63.66
N GLU A 234 93.99 -46.83 64.29
CA GLU A 234 94.76 -46.24 65.39
C GLU A 234 94.86 -47.21 66.60
N ALA A 235 93.78 -47.93 66.92
CA ALA A 235 93.80 -48.96 67.96
C ALA A 235 94.67 -50.17 67.59
N LEU A 236 94.65 -50.59 66.32
CA LEU A 236 95.51 -51.67 65.80
C LEU A 236 96.98 -51.25 65.80
N GLU A 237 97.31 -50.02 65.39
CA GLU A 237 98.65 -49.45 65.43
C GLU A 237 99.17 -49.33 66.86
N SER A 238 98.34 -48.84 67.79
CA SER A 238 98.69 -48.80 69.22
C SER A 238 98.98 -50.19 69.77
N LEU A 239 98.18 -51.19 69.39
CA LEU A 239 98.38 -52.57 69.81
C LEU A 239 99.65 -53.17 69.18
N GLN A 240 99.96 -52.82 67.93
CA GLN A 240 101.21 -53.18 67.29
C GLN A 240 102.41 -52.53 67.98
N ALA A 241 102.33 -51.23 68.31
CA ALA A 241 103.37 -50.52 69.05
C ALA A 241 103.59 -51.14 70.45
N GLU A 242 102.54 -51.54 71.16
CA GLU A 242 102.66 -52.29 72.41
C GLU A 242 103.32 -53.66 72.21
N ARG A 243 102.97 -54.38 71.14
CA ARG A 243 103.62 -55.65 70.78
C ARG A 243 105.11 -55.44 70.48
N GLU A 244 105.45 -54.44 69.69
CA GLU A 244 106.82 -54.08 69.34
C GLU A 244 107.62 -53.64 70.58
N ALA A 245 107.05 -52.82 71.46
CA ALA A 245 107.65 -52.45 72.74
C ALA A 245 107.87 -53.69 73.63
N LYS A 246 106.91 -54.61 73.69
CA LYS A 246 107.05 -55.88 74.41
C LYS A 246 108.13 -56.76 73.79
N TYR A 247 108.22 -56.82 72.46
CA TYR A 247 109.31 -57.52 71.75
C TYR A 247 110.68 -56.85 71.98
N ALA A 248 110.74 -55.52 72.04
CA ALA A 248 111.96 -54.78 72.33
C ALA A 248 112.44 -55.05 73.75
N LEU A 249 111.56 -54.98 74.75
CA LEU A 249 111.87 -55.36 76.13
C LEU A 249 112.29 -56.83 76.25
N LYS A 250 111.61 -57.72 75.51
CA LYS A 250 112.02 -59.13 75.42
C LYS A 250 113.42 -59.26 74.79
N LYS A 251 113.72 -58.51 73.74
CA LYS A 251 115.03 -58.49 73.09
C LYS A 251 116.11 -57.90 73.99
N GLU A 252 115.82 -56.87 74.78
CA GLU A 252 116.74 -56.35 75.80
C GLU A 252 116.98 -57.37 76.91
N LEU A 253 115.94 -58.09 77.35
CA LEU A 253 116.08 -59.21 78.28
C LEU A 253 116.93 -60.34 77.67
N ASP A 254 116.65 -60.73 76.43
CA ASP A 254 117.43 -61.72 75.69
C ASP A 254 118.87 -61.22 75.45
N GLN A 255 119.10 -59.92 75.23
CA GLN A 255 120.43 -59.31 75.15
C GLN A 255 121.11 -59.23 76.51
N ARG A 256 120.40 -59.10 77.63
CA ARG A 256 120.96 -59.20 78.98
C ARG A 256 121.41 -60.64 79.26
N ILE A 257 120.56 -61.61 78.93
CA ILE A 257 120.88 -63.04 78.92
C ILE A 257 122.06 -63.32 77.98
N ASN A 258 122.08 -62.71 76.80
CA ASN A 258 123.19 -62.84 75.86
C ASN A 258 124.45 -62.09 76.32
N SER A 259 124.34 -60.98 77.04
CA SER A 259 125.48 -60.26 77.61
C SER A 259 126.11 -61.05 78.76
N GLU A 260 125.29 -61.82 79.49
CA GLU A 260 125.75 -62.85 80.42
C GLU A 260 126.33 -64.07 79.70
N SER A 261 125.87 -64.40 78.48
CA SER A 261 126.42 -65.47 77.65
C SER A 261 127.65 -65.08 76.79
N ILE A 262 127.87 -63.78 76.52
CA ILE A 262 128.98 -63.22 75.71
C ILE A 262 130.28 -63.08 76.53
N TYR A 263 130.23 -63.13 77.86
CA TYR A 263 131.42 -63.44 78.65
C TYR A 263 131.90 -64.90 78.50
N ASN A 264 131.14 -65.77 77.84
CA ASN A 264 131.44 -67.19 77.67
C ASN A 264 131.68 -67.67 76.23
N LEU A 265 131.63 -66.81 75.20
CA LEU A 265 132.05 -67.18 73.83
C LEU A 265 132.64 -65.99 73.05
N SER A 266 133.58 -65.29 73.68
CA SER A 266 134.69 -64.69 72.94
C SER A 266 135.47 -65.82 72.27
N ASN A 267 135.74 -65.69 70.97
CA ASN A 267 136.64 -66.52 70.14
C ASN A 267 135.99 -67.69 69.36
N LEU A 268 135.16 -67.39 68.36
CA LEU A 268 135.22 -68.14 67.09
C LEU A 268 134.78 -67.27 65.89
N ALA A 269 135.81 -66.81 65.17
CA ALA A 269 135.91 -66.57 63.73
C ALA A 269 134.64 -66.14 62.95
N LEU A 270 134.52 -64.89 62.47
CA LEU A 270 135.21 -64.29 61.32
C LEU A 270 135.06 -65.05 59.97
N SER A 271 134.41 -64.34 59.04
CA SER A 271 134.69 -64.25 57.59
C SER A 271 133.87 -65.11 56.62
N ILE A 272 133.58 -64.52 55.44
CA ILE A 272 133.14 -65.07 54.13
C ILE A 272 131.62 -64.90 53.85
N ARG A 273 131.19 -63.83 53.13
CA ARG A 273 130.92 -63.73 51.65
C ARG A 273 129.43 -64.05 51.35
N GLY A 274 128.63 -63.41 50.50
CA GLY A 274 128.69 -62.62 49.24
C GLY A 274 127.23 -62.50 48.73
N ILE A 275 126.79 -61.40 48.08
CA ILE A 275 126.55 -61.24 46.60
C ILE A 275 125.38 -62.15 46.10
N THR A 276 124.28 -61.72 45.45
CA THR A 276 124.04 -61.03 44.14
C THR A 276 122.50 -60.92 43.95
N GLU A 277 121.95 -59.85 43.35
CA GLU A 277 121.37 -59.78 41.96
C GLU A 277 120.22 -60.79 41.69
N ASP A 278 119.04 -60.43 41.19
CA ASP A 278 118.69 -59.83 39.88
C ASP A 278 117.13 -59.85 39.83
N GLN A 279 116.33 -59.17 39.00
CA GLN A 279 116.45 -58.57 37.67
C GLN A 279 115.12 -57.81 37.43
N THR A 280 115.11 -56.53 37.02
CA THR A 280 114.86 -56.05 35.63
C THR A 280 113.44 -56.32 35.07
N ILE A 281 112.77 -55.47 34.27
CA ILE A 281 113.24 -54.50 33.28
C ILE A 281 112.03 -53.63 32.86
N CYS A 282 112.32 -52.34 32.60
CA CYS A 282 111.72 -51.47 31.58
C CYS A 282 110.24 -51.07 31.65
N SER A 283 109.82 -49.87 31.22
CA SER A 283 110.46 -48.66 30.67
C SER A 283 109.27 -47.72 30.44
N ASP A 284 109.27 -46.52 31.02
CA ASP A 284 109.41 -45.23 30.29
C ASP A 284 108.31 -45.04 29.22
N GLY A 285 107.40 -44.08 29.31
CA GLY A 285 107.61 -42.67 29.68
C GLY A 285 107.23 -41.80 28.48
N GLU A 286 106.07 -41.15 28.61
CA GLU A 286 105.67 -39.86 28.00
C GLU A 286 105.45 -39.70 26.47
N ASP A 287 104.16 -39.46 26.16
CA ASP A 287 103.58 -38.21 25.62
C ASP A 287 103.47 -37.89 24.11
N ASP A 288 102.33 -37.23 23.83
CA ASP A 288 101.86 -36.43 22.69
C ASP A 288 101.25 -37.02 21.39
N SER A 289 99.90 -36.98 21.37
CA SER A 289 99.04 -36.24 20.41
C SER A 289 98.84 -36.77 18.95
N PRO A 290 97.78 -36.36 18.21
CA PRO A 290 96.45 -36.97 18.28
C PRO A 290 95.90 -37.38 16.89
N ALA A 291 95.14 -38.48 16.80
CA ALA A 291 94.21 -38.72 15.68
C ALA A 291 93.18 -39.81 15.98
N LEU A 292 91.90 -39.41 15.87
CA LEU A 292 90.76 -40.22 15.43
C LEU A 292 90.33 -41.41 16.32
N ARG A 293 89.26 -41.20 17.10
CA ARG A 293 87.91 -41.63 16.67
C ARG A 293 86.79 -41.21 17.64
N ARG A 294 85.79 -40.54 17.02
CA ARG A 294 84.35 -40.77 17.16
C ARG A 294 83.72 -40.58 18.55
N ILE A 295 83.04 -39.45 18.74
CA ILE A 295 81.57 -39.29 18.59
C ILE A 295 81.26 -37.84 18.94
N GLU A 296 81.15 -36.98 17.94
CA GLU A 296 80.37 -35.73 18.02
C GLU A 296 80.20 -35.17 16.60
N ALA A 297 79.00 -35.30 16.04
CA ALA A 297 78.49 -34.51 14.92
C ALA A 297 77.10 -35.05 14.55
N ASP A 298 76.06 -34.55 15.21
CA ASP A 298 74.69 -34.59 14.69
C ASP A 298 74.01 -33.28 15.03
N LEU A 299 74.30 -32.25 14.22
CA LEU A 299 73.49 -31.05 14.13
C LEU A 299 73.77 -30.34 12.79
N LYS A 300 72.75 -30.42 11.93
CA LYS A 300 72.35 -29.53 10.84
C LYS A 300 72.45 -30.07 9.41
N THR A 301 71.36 -29.71 8.71
CA THR A 301 71.15 -29.54 7.27
C THR A 301 70.86 -30.76 6.41
N GLN A 302 69.59 -30.91 6.02
CA GLN A 302 69.24 -31.01 4.60
C GLN A 302 67.75 -30.67 4.33
N GLU A 303 67.57 -29.74 3.42
CA GLU A 303 66.45 -29.53 2.48
C GLU A 303 67.15 -29.45 1.08
N PRO A 304 66.46 -29.48 -0.07
CA PRO A 304 65.36 -30.32 -0.56
C PRO A 304 65.64 -30.89 -1.98
N GLY A 305 64.77 -31.77 -2.51
CA GLY A 305 64.74 -32.06 -3.96
C GLY A 305 64.05 -33.34 -4.44
N THR A 306 62.77 -33.22 -4.82
CA THR A 306 62.12 -33.77 -6.03
C THR A 306 62.39 -35.23 -6.49
N SER A 307 61.35 -36.07 -6.50
CA SER A 307 60.58 -36.39 -7.72
C SER A 307 59.49 -37.45 -7.48
N ALA A 308 58.30 -37.20 -8.04
CA ALA A 308 57.35 -38.12 -8.71
C ALA A 308 57.19 -39.55 -8.14
N THR A 309 56.01 -40.11 -7.90
CA THR A 309 54.64 -39.88 -8.40
C THR A 309 53.78 -40.86 -7.60
N ASP A 310 52.72 -40.41 -6.94
CA ASP A 310 51.48 -41.17 -7.01
C ASP A 310 50.27 -40.30 -6.68
N LYS A 311 49.17 -40.62 -7.36
CA LYS A 311 47.91 -39.90 -7.32
C LYS A 311 47.24 -40.07 -5.95
N GLN A 312 47.26 -39.03 -5.14
CA GLN A 312 46.19 -38.79 -4.17
C GLN A 312 45.72 -37.35 -4.31
N VAL A 313 44.49 -37.24 -4.81
CA VAL A 313 43.70 -36.01 -4.90
C VAL A 313 43.53 -35.50 -3.47
N ASP A 314 44.20 -34.41 -3.15
CA ASP A 314 44.09 -33.75 -1.86
C ASP A 314 42.81 -32.89 -1.83
N LEU A 315 41.76 -33.45 -1.24
CA LEU A 315 40.45 -32.83 -1.02
C LEU A 315 40.53 -31.50 -0.26
N PHE A 316 41.62 -31.26 0.48
CA PHE A 316 41.85 -30.01 1.21
C PHE A 316 42.28 -28.87 0.28
N SER A 317 42.96 -29.17 -0.82
CA SER A 317 43.35 -28.14 -1.80
C SER A 317 42.17 -27.71 -2.68
N GLU A 318 41.21 -28.58 -3.00
CA GLU A 318 40.06 -28.24 -3.85
C GLU A 318 38.92 -27.53 -3.10
N ILE A 319 38.64 -27.92 -1.86
CA ILE A 319 37.58 -27.29 -1.05
C ILE A 319 38.03 -25.89 -0.62
N HIS A 320 39.26 -25.75 -0.10
CA HIS A 320 39.76 -24.44 0.27
C HIS A 320 40.01 -23.55 -0.96
N LEU A 321 40.42 -24.07 -2.12
CA LEU A 321 40.55 -23.21 -3.32
C LEU A 321 39.19 -22.70 -3.81
N ASN A 322 38.10 -23.47 -3.67
CA ASN A 322 36.76 -23.01 -4.06
C ASN A 322 36.14 -22.05 -3.04
N GLU A 323 36.38 -22.26 -1.75
CA GLU A 323 35.97 -21.33 -0.69
C GLU A 323 36.77 -20.03 -0.74
N LEU A 324 38.08 -20.14 -0.95
CA LEU A 324 38.99 -19.00 -1.09
C LEU A 324 38.67 -18.23 -2.39
N LYS A 325 38.34 -18.89 -3.51
CA LYS A 325 37.80 -18.22 -4.71
C LYS A 325 36.43 -17.58 -4.51
N LYS A 326 35.55 -18.17 -3.69
CA LYS A 326 34.25 -17.56 -3.34
C LYS A 326 34.43 -16.34 -2.46
N LEU A 327 35.35 -16.39 -1.50
CA LEU A 327 35.72 -15.28 -0.63
C LEU A 327 36.44 -14.18 -1.43
N GLU A 328 37.33 -14.54 -2.36
CA GLU A 328 37.96 -13.62 -3.31
C GLU A 328 36.90 -12.94 -4.17
N LYS A 329 35.93 -13.68 -4.73
CA LYS A 329 34.84 -13.07 -5.51
C LYS A 329 33.90 -12.20 -4.68
N GLN A 330 33.62 -12.57 -3.44
CA GLN A 330 32.83 -11.75 -2.51
C GLN A 330 33.60 -10.49 -2.08
N LEU A 331 34.92 -10.61 -1.91
CA LEU A 331 35.80 -9.49 -1.62
C LEU A 331 35.88 -8.55 -2.84
N GLU A 332 36.03 -9.06 -4.06
CA GLU A 332 35.98 -8.28 -5.30
C GLU A 332 34.63 -7.57 -5.46
N LEU A 333 33.51 -8.23 -5.16
CA LEU A 333 32.18 -7.60 -5.18
C LEU A 333 32.06 -6.50 -4.11
N ALA A 334 32.51 -6.76 -2.88
CA ALA A 334 32.52 -5.74 -1.83
C ALA A 334 33.48 -4.58 -2.16
N GLU A 335 34.61 -4.85 -2.81
CA GLU A 335 35.56 -3.84 -3.27
C GLU A 335 35.00 -3.01 -4.42
N THR A 336 34.24 -3.61 -5.34
CA THR A 336 33.53 -2.87 -6.41
C THR A 336 32.35 -2.06 -5.88
N GLU A 337 31.56 -2.59 -4.94
CA GLU A 337 30.51 -1.84 -4.24
C GLU A 337 31.09 -0.67 -3.44
N LYS A 338 32.20 -0.90 -2.72
CA LYS A 338 32.95 0.15 -2.03
C LYS A 338 33.49 1.19 -3.03
N ALA A 339 34.02 0.77 -4.17
CA ALA A 339 34.47 1.68 -5.22
C ALA A 339 33.32 2.53 -5.78
N HIS A 340 32.14 1.93 -5.99
CA HIS A 340 30.95 2.63 -6.45
C HIS A 340 30.39 3.60 -5.40
N LEU A 341 30.30 3.19 -4.13
CA LEU A 341 29.85 4.06 -3.04
C LEU A 341 30.84 5.19 -2.77
N THR A 342 32.15 4.94 -2.88
CA THR A 342 33.17 6.00 -2.78
C THR A 342 33.12 6.93 -3.99
N GLN A 343 32.79 6.45 -5.18
CA GLN A 343 32.54 7.29 -6.35
C GLN A 343 31.30 8.17 -6.15
N ASN A 344 30.16 7.60 -5.74
CA ASN A 344 28.95 8.36 -5.43
C ASN A 344 29.17 9.39 -4.32
N LEU A 345 29.94 9.04 -3.30
CA LEU A 345 30.32 9.98 -2.23
C LEU A 345 31.18 11.12 -2.79
N ARG A 346 32.16 10.83 -3.66
CA ARG A 346 32.96 11.86 -4.32
C ARG A 346 32.14 12.74 -5.25
N GLU A 347 31.19 12.18 -5.98
CA GLU A 347 30.29 12.94 -6.86
C GLU A 347 29.36 13.86 -6.06
N SER A 348 28.81 13.35 -4.94
CA SER A 348 28.01 14.15 -4.01
C SER A 348 28.84 15.25 -3.34
N GLN A 349 30.06 14.93 -2.88
CA GLN A 349 31.01 15.92 -2.34
C GLN A 349 31.36 16.98 -3.39
N TYR A 350 31.65 16.58 -4.62
CA TYR A 350 31.94 17.49 -5.73
C TYR A 350 30.74 18.38 -6.06
N ALA A 351 29.52 17.84 -6.06
CA ALA A 351 28.29 18.63 -6.28
C ALA A 351 28.08 19.67 -5.16
N VAL A 352 28.32 19.28 -3.90
CA VAL A 352 28.25 20.20 -2.76
C VAL A 352 29.33 21.27 -2.85
N GLU A 353 30.59 20.90 -3.11
CA GLU A 353 31.71 21.84 -3.30
C GLU A 353 31.44 22.82 -4.45
N LYS A 354 30.90 22.32 -5.58
CA LYS A 354 30.50 23.16 -6.72
C LYS A 354 29.41 24.15 -6.32
N SER A 355 28.34 23.70 -5.66
CA SER A 355 27.26 24.57 -5.21
C SER A 355 27.73 25.60 -4.17
N GLN A 356 28.67 25.21 -3.29
CA GLN A 356 29.28 26.10 -2.31
C GLN A 356 30.17 27.15 -2.98
N ALA A 357 30.94 26.78 -4.01
CA ALA A 357 31.75 27.70 -4.81
C ALA A 357 30.87 28.69 -5.59
N GLU A 358 29.76 28.22 -6.17
CA GLU A 358 28.76 29.07 -6.81
C GLU A 358 28.14 30.05 -5.81
N LEU A 359 27.74 29.59 -4.61
CA LEU A 359 27.25 30.45 -3.53
C LEU A 359 28.28 31.49 -3.06
N GLN A 360 29.55 31.09 -2.90
CA GLN A 360 30.63 32.03 -2.56
C GLN A 360 30.82 33.09 -3.65
N SER A 361 30.73 32.71 -4.92
CA SER A 361 30.75 33.62 -6.06
C SER A 361 29.58 34.61 -6.02
N PHE A 362 28.35 34.13 -5.71
CA PHE A 362 27.18 34.98 -5.53
C PHE A 362 27.36 35.97 -4.37
N VAL A 363 27.84 35.51 -3.22
CA VAL A 363 28.08 36.37 -2.05
C VAL A 363 29.15 37.42 -2.38
N ALA A 364 30.24 37.05 -3.04
CA ALA A 364 31.28 38.00 -3.47
C ALA A 364 30.70 39.06 -4.41
N ARG A 365 29.81 38.67 -5.33
CA ARG A 365 29.14 39.59 -6.25
C ARG A 365 28.21 40.56 -5.51
N ILE A 366 27.41 40.07 -4.57
CA ILE A 366 26.54 40.92 -3.73
C ILE A 366 27.37 41.95 -2.95
N VAL A 367 28.53 41.56 -2.42
CA VAL A 367 29.46 42.47 -1.75
C VAL A 367 30.01 43.53 -2.70
N GLN A 368 30.35 43.18 -3.95
CA GLN A 368 30.77 44.14 -4.98
C GLN A 368 29.65 45.15 -5.32
N LEU A 369 28.41 44.66 -5.50
CA LEU A 369 27.24 45.51 -5.70
C LEU A 369 27.04 46.50 -4.54
N ALA A 370 27.16 46.02 -3.30
CA ALA A 370 27.08 46.87 -2.12
C ALA A 370 28.20 47.94 -2.11
N ALA A 371 29.42 47.60 -2.52
CA ALA A 371 30.54 48.54 -2.62
C ALA A 371 30.31 49.62 -3.69
N HIS A 372 29.73 49.27 -4.84
CA HIS A 372 29.36 50.25 -5.87
C HIS A 372 28.24 51.19 -5.41
N VAL A 373 27.22 50.67 -4.71
CA VAL A 373 26.16 51.51 -4.10
C VAL A 373 26.74 52.47 -3.06
N GLN A 374 27.67 52.00 -2.21
CA GLN A 374 28.37 52.85 -1.25
C GLN A 374 29.25 53.90 -1.95
N SER A 375 29.89 53.55 -3.07
CA SER A 375 30.69 54.48 -3.87
C SER A 375 29.84 55.58 -4.50
N LEU A 376 28.66 55.23 -5.03
CA LEU A 376 27.67 56.20 -5.51
C LEU A 376 27.15 57.09 -4.36
N HIS A 377 26.91 56.52 -3.19
CA HIS A 377 26.51 57.29 -2.01
C HIS A 377 27.59 58.29 -1.58
N HIS A 378 28.87 57.89 -1.62
CA HIS A 378 30.01 58.77 -1.34
C HIS A 378 30.17 59.87 -2.39
N LEU A 379 30.00 59.54 -3.67
CA LEU A 379 30.01 60.52 -4.76
C LEU A 379 28.86 61.53 -4.59
N HIS A 380 27.68 61.08 -4.16
CA HIS A 380 26.54 61.95 -3.86
C HIS A 380 26.82 62.88 -2.66
N SER A 381 27.43 62.36 -1.59
CA SER A 381 27.80 63.15 -0.40
C SER A 381 28.83 64.25 -0.69
N LYS A 382 29.69 64.05 -1.70
CA LYS A 382 30.70 65.02 -2.14
C LYS A 382 30.17 66.07 -3.13
N LEU A 383 28.88 66.08 -3.45
CA LEU A 383 28.32 67.11 -4.32
C LEU A 383 28.45 68.47 -3.61
N PRO A 384 29.01 69.51 -4.25
CA PRO A 384 29.07 70.83 -3.63
C PRO A 384 27.66 71.32 -3.31
N GLU A 385 27.38 71.58 -2.04
CA GLU A 385 26.17 72.30 -1.61
C GLU A 385 26.13 73.66 -2.33
N LYS A 386 24.92 74.08 -2.70
CA LYS A 386 24.66 75.32 -3.46
C LYS A 386 25.48 76.48 -2.89
N GLN A 387 26.55 76.86 -3.58
CA GLN A 387 27.31 78.06 -3.24
C GLN A 387 26.46 79.27 -3.59
N SER A 388 25.88 79.88 -2.55
CA SER A 388 25.24 81.18 -2.60
C SER A 388 26.30 82.24 -2.31
N GLU A 389 27.06 82.68 -3.32
CA GLU A 389 27.72 84.00 -3.40
C GLU A 389 28.54 84.14 -4.70
N GLU A 390 28.65 85.37 -5.23
CA GLU A 390 29.14 85.75 -6.57
C GLU A 390 30.30 84.90 -7.12
N ALA A 391 30.01 84.10 -8.15
CA ALA A 391 30.98 83.24 -8.81
C ALA A 391 31.74 84.03 -9.90
N THR A 392 33.06 84.16 -9.75
CA THR A 392 33.94 84.58 -10.85
C THR A 392 33.92 83.53 -11.96
N LEU A 393 34.20 83.91 -13.22
CA LEU A 393 34.19 83.01 -14.37
C LEU A 393 35.07 81.76 -14.13
N ASP A 394 36.20 81.91 -13.44
CA ASP A 394 37.10 80.80 -13.08
C ASP A 394 36.48 79.83 -12.06
N LYS A 395 35.72 80.32 -11.07
CA LYS A 395 34.98 79.47 -10.11
C LYS A 395 33.86 78.70 -10.80
N LEU A 396 33.17 79.34 -11.76
CA LEU A 396 32.13 78.70 -12.56
C LEU A 396 32.72 77.58 -13.43
N ASN A 397 33.85 77.86 -14.10
CA ASN A 397 34.59 76.86 -14.87
C ASN A 397 35.08 75.70 -13.99
N GLN A 398 35.59 75.98 -12.79
CA GLN A 398 36.01 74.95 -11.84
C GLN A 398 34.83 74.10 -11.34
N ALA A 399 33.67 74.71 -11.06
CA ALA A 399 32.45 74.00 -10.69
C ALA A 399 31.94 73.12 -11.85
N ILE A 400 31.95 73.62 -13.09
CA ILE A 400 31.58 72.84 -14.28
C ILE A 400 32.50 71.62 -14.45
N VAL A 401 33.82 71.80 -14.28
CA VAL A 401 34.78 70.68 -14.35
C VAL A 401 34.53 69.66 -13.24
N GLN A 402 34.22 70.10 -12.02
CA GLN A 402 33.87 69.21 -10.91
C GLN A 402 32.55 68.46 -11.15
N TYR A 403 31.50 69.12 -11.64
CA TYR A 403 30.23 68.48 -12.00
C TYR A 403 30.40 67.51 -13.17
N HIS A 404 31.19 67.85 -14.18
CA HIS A 404 31.50 66.97 -15.30
C HIS A 404 32.28 65.73 -14.80
N GLN A 405 33.26 65.92 -13.93
CA GLN A 405 34.02 64.82 -13.31
C GLN A 405 33.12 63.92 -12.46
N TRP A 406 32.24 64.50 -11.63
CA TRP A 406 31.25 63.77 -10.85
C TRP A 406 30.30 62.96 -11.74
N SER A 407 29.72 63.60 -12.77
CA SER A 407 28.82 62.96 -13.72
C SER A 407 29.51 61.81 -14.45
N THR A 408 30.78 61.97 -14.80
CA THR A 408 31.56 60.92 -15.46
C THR A 408 31.82 59.74 -14.52
N MET A 409 32.19 59.99 -13.25
CA MET A 409 32.44 58.94 -12.27
C MET A 409 31.16 58.21 -11.88
N SER A 410 30.06 58.95 -11.63
CA SER A 410 28.76 58.37 -11.33
C SER A 410 28.22 57.53 -12.49
N ALA A 411 28.39 57.98 -13.74
CA ALA A 411 27.98 57.21 -14.91
C ALA A 411 28.79 55.90 -15.04
N ARG A 412 30.10 55.91 -14.74
CA ARG A 412 30.92 54.70 -14.73
C ARG A 412 30.46 53.70 -13.67
N GLU A 413 30.21 54.15 -12.44
CA GLU A 413 29.72 53.30 -11.35
C GLU A 413 28.33 52.72 -11.65
N VAL A 414 27.42 53.52 -12.23
CA VAL A 414 26.10 53.04 -12.66
C VAL A 414 26.21 52.00 -13.78
N ASN A 415 27.08 52.22 -14.77
CA ASN A 415 27.29 51.26 -15.85
C ASN A 415 27.90 49.94 -15.33
N GLN A 416 28.81 50.02 -14.35
CA GLN A 416 29.39 48.83 -13.72
C GLN A 416 28.34 48.07 -12.88
N LEU A 417 27.51 48.78 -12.11
CA LEU A 417 26.36 48.20 -11.40
C LEU A 417 25.38 47.51 -12.34
N GLN A 418 25.06 48.13 -13.48
CA GLN A 418 24.18 47.53 -14.48
C GLN A 418 24.77 46.23 -15.06
N LYS A 419 26.08 46.21 -15.31
CA LYS A 419 26.77 45.02 -15.78
C LYS A 419 26.76 43.91 -14.72
N ASP A 420 27.10 44.23 -13.48
CA ASP A 420 27.10 43.26 -12.39
C ASP A 420 25.70 42.75 -12.05
N LEU A 421 24.66 43.60 -12.16
CA LEU A 421 23.25 43.18 -12.04
C LEU A 421 22.84 42.23 -13.17
N ALA A 422 23.19 42.52 -14.42
CA ALA A 422 22.87 41.66 -15.55
C ALA A 422 23.57 40.29 -15.45
N GLU A 423 24.81 40.26 -14.98
CA GLU A 423 25.53 39.01 -14.71
C GLU A 423 24.92 38.21 -13.55
N LEU A 424 24.41 38.90 -12.52
CA LEU A 424 23.73 38.27 -11.39
C LEU A 424 22.35 37.73 -11.79
N GLU A 425 21.62 38.45 -12.64
CA GLU A 425 20.35 38.02 -13.23
C GLU A 425 20.53 36.75 -14.08
N ASN A 426 21.56 36.69 -14.92
CA ASN A 426 21.92 35.49 -15.69
C ASN A 426 22.37 34.31 -14.81
N GLY A 427 22.88 34.56 -13.60
CA GLY A 427 23.17 33.51 -12.62
C GLY A 427 21.94 33.07 -11.81
N LEU A 428 20.93 33.94 -11.68
CA LEU A 428 19.66 33.69 -10.99
C LEU A 428 18.60 33.05 -11.89
N THR A 429 18.79 33.03 -13.21
CA THR A 429 17.97 32.22 -14.12
C THR A 429 18.22 30.74 -13.82
N VAL A 430 17.47 30.27 -12.81
CA VAL A 430 17.10 28.90 -12.48
C VAL A 430 18.12 27.89 -12.99
N SER A 431 19.15 27.61 -12.19
CA SER A 431 20.04 26.46 -12.40
C SER A 431 19.18 25.25 -12.82
N ASP A 432 19.58 24.50 -13.86
CA ASP A 432 18.83 23.34 -14.37
C ASP A 432 18.36 22.41 -13.23
N SER A 433 19.14 22.32 -12.15
CA SER A 433 18.80 21.60 -10.91
C SER A 433 17.52 22.10 -10.22
N THR A 434 17.34 23.42 -10.11
CA THR A 434 16.14 24.02 -9.50
C THR A 434 14.91 23.91 -10.40
N GLN A 435 15.11 23.85 -11.71
CA GLN A 435 14.06 23.59 -12.69
C GLN A 435 13.60 22.12 -12.62
N GLN A 436 14.56 21.18 -12.57
CA GLN A 436 14.32 19.76 -12.38
C GLN A 436 13.58 19.47 -11.06
N LEU A 437 14.03 20.05 -9.94
CA LEU A 437 13.35 19.89 -8.65
C LEU A 437 11.90 20.42 -8.66
N ARG A 438 11.64 21.53 -9.36
CA ARG A 438 10.27 22.04 -9.52
C ARG A 438 9.41 21.06 -10.32
N THR A 439 9.94 20.50 -11.40
CA THR A 439 9.22 19.50 -12.21
C THR A 439 8.96 18.21 -11.44
N GLU A 440 9.92 17.76 -10.62
CA GLU A 440 9.72 16.60 -9.75
C GLU A 440 8.67 16.85 -8.67
N LEU A 441 8.69 18.03 -8.04
CA LEU A 441 7.69 18.43 -7.06
C LEU A 441 6.28 18.53 -7.66
N THR A 442 6.14 19.03 -8.89
CA THR A 442 4.84 19.03 -9.58
C THR A 442 4.38 17.63 -9.93
N ASN A 443 5.28 16.76 -10.39
CA ASN A 443 4.95 15.37 -10.71
C ASN A 443 4.53 14.59 -9.46
N LEU A 444 5.21 14.79 -8.33
CA LEU A 444 4.84 14.19 -7.05
C LEU A 444 3.49 14.71 -6.54
N ARG A 445 3.18 16.00 -6.74
CA ARG A 445 1.87 16.57 -6.42
C ARG A 445 0.74 15.94 -7.23
N ASN A 446 0.95 15.77 -8.54
CA ASN A 446 -0.06 15.16 -9.41
C ASN A 446 -0.29 13.69 -9.02
N LYS A 447 0.79 12.93 -8.78
CA LYS A 447 0.69 11.55 -8.29
C LYS A 447 -0.05 11.45 -6.97
N LEU A 448 0.18 12.38 -6.04
CA LEU A 448 -0.55 12.44 -4.77
C LEU A 448 -2.06 12.65 -5.01
N LEU A 449 -2.40 13.63 -5.86
CA LEU A 449 -3.80 13.96 -6.16
C LEU A 449 -4.52 12.78 -6.83
N ASP A 450 -3.85 12.08 -7.75
CA ASP A 450 -4.38 10.86 -8.38
C ASP A 450 -4.58 9.73 -7.36
N THR A 451 -3.67 9.58 -6.39
CA THR A 451 -3.82 8.58 -5.32
C THR A 451 -4.96 8.92 -4.37
N GLU A 452 -5.15 10.20 -4.04
CA GLU A 452 -6.27 10.67 -3.23
C GLU A 452 -7.61 10.45 -3.95
N GLN A 453 -7.67 10.76 -5.25
CA GLN A 453 -8.86 10.53 -6.05
C GLN A 453 -9.21 9.04 -6.19
N ARG A 454 -8.20 8.17 -6.41
CA ARG A 454 -8.42 6.71 -6.38
C ARG A 454 -8.85 6.21 -5.00
N SER A 455 -8.32 6.77 -3.91
CA SER A 455 -8.75 6.42 -2.55
C SER A 455 -10.23 6.76 -2.35
N MET A 456 -10.65 7.97 -2.74
CA MET A 456 -12.06 8.38 -2.65
C MET A 456 -13.00 7.48 -3.48
N GLN A 457 -12.58 7.08 -4.68
CA GLN A 457 -13.34 6.14 -5.51
C GLN A 457 -13.47 4.76 -4.83
N LEU A 458 -12.36 4.21 -4.33
CA LEU A 458 -12.36 2.93 -3.62
C LEU A 458 -13.20 2.98 -2.33
N GLU A 459 -13.17 4.08 -1.59
CA GLU A 459 -14.02 4.29 -0.41
C GLU A 459 -15.52 4.32 -0.78
N SER A 460 -15.87 4.97 -1.88
CA SER A 460 -17.23 4.96 -2.44
C SER A 460 -17.66 3.54 -2.84
N ASP A 461 -16.80 2.80 -3.54
CA ASP A 461 -17.06 1.42 -3.95
C ASP A 461 -17.20 0.47 -2.75
N VAL A 462 -16.36 0.62 -1.72
CA VAL A 462 -16.49 -0.14 -0.47
C VAL A 462 -17.80 0.21 0.24
N SER A 463 -18.24 1.48 0.22
CA SER A 463 -19.52 1.87 0.81
C SER A 463 -20.71 1.29 0.04
N THR A 464 -20.69 1.25 -1.29
CA THR A 464 -21.77 0.65 -2.08
C THR A 464 -21.80 -0.86 -1.89
N LEU A 465 -20.64 -1.53 -1.87
CA LEU A 465 -20.53 -2.96 -1.56
C LEU A 465 -21.05 -3.28 -0.16
N SER A 466 -20.75 -2.47 0.86
CA SER A 466 -21.29 -2.65 2.22
C SER A 466 -22.82 -2.56 2.24
N LYS A 467 -23.43 -1.61 1.52
CA LYS A 467 -24.90 -1.51 1.40
C LYS A 467 -25.51 -2.74 0.74
N LEU A 468 -24.95 -3.18 -0.39
CA LEU A 468 -25.40 -4.38 -1.10
C LEU A 468 -25.25 -5.64 -0.24
N THR A 469 -24.18 -5.72 0.54
CA THR A 469 -23.91 -6.83 1.47
C THR A 469 -24.93 -6.84 2.61
N ALA A 470 -25.27 -5.68 3.16
CA ALA A 470 -26.31 -5.55 4.18
C ALA A 470 -27.71 -5.93 3.65
N GLU A 471 -28.06 -5.50 2.43
CA GLU A 471 -29.31 -5.90 1.76
C GLU A 471 -29.35 -7.41 1.50
N ALA A 472 -28.25 -8.00 1.00
CA ALA A 472 -28.13 -9.44 0.83
C ALA A 472 -28.27 -10.20 2.15
N GLY A 473 -27.66 -9.71 3.24
CA GLY A 473 -27.83 -10.24 4.58
C GLY A 473 -29.28 -10.21 5.07
N GLY A 474 -30.00 -9.12 4.80
CA GLY A 474 -31.43 -9.00 5.11
C GLY A 474 -32.32 -10.00 4.36
N PHE A 475 -32.04 -10.24 3.07
CA PHE A 475 -32.75 -11.26 2.29
C PHE A 475 -32.48 -12.68 2.81
N LEU A 476 -31.23 -12.98 3.20
CA LEU A 476 -30.87 -14.26 3.81
C LEU A 476 -31.58 -14.46 5.15
N ASP A 477 -31.65 -13.44 6.01
CA ASP A 477 -32.38 -13.50 7.28
C ASP A 477 -33.88 -13.78 7.08
N SER A 478 -34.50 -13.16 6.07
CA SER A 478 -35.90 -13.46 5.72
C SER A 478 -36.06 -14.90 5.26
N ALA A 479 -35.20 -15.37 4.35
CA ALA A 479 -35.25 -16.74 3.83
C ALA A 479 -35.01 -17.80 4.91
N GLN A 480 -34.13 -17.52 5.88
CA GLN A 480 -33.90 -18.39 7.03
C GLN A 480 -35.16 -18.52 7.89
N ASN A 481 -35.81 -17.40 8.21
CA ASN A 481 -37.07 -17.40 8.96
C ASN A 481 -38.19 -18.15 8.23
N ASP A 482 -38.32 -17.93 6.91
CA ASP A 482 -39.32 -18.62 6.09
C ASP A 482 -39.09 -20.14 6.04
N LEU A 483 -37.84 -20.58 5.91
CA LEU A 483 -37.48 -22.00 5.95
C LEU A 483 -37.72 -22.62 7.32
N GLN A 484 -37.47 -21.87 8.41
CA GLN A 484 -37.77 -22.33 9.76
C GLN A 484 -39.28 -22.56 9.93
N ASN A 485 -40.10 -21.58 9.53
CA ASN A 485 -41.56 -21.72 9.56
C ASN A 485 -42.05 -22.92 8.73
N LEU A 486 -41.47 -23.13 7.54
CA LEU A 486 -41.80 -24.26 6.67
C LEU A 486 -41.39 -25.60 7.31
N SER A 487 -40.25 -25.64 8.00
CA SER A 487 -39.79 -26.81 8.76
C SER A 487 -40.77 -27.16 9.89
N ASP A 488 -41.28 -26.16 10.61
CA ASP A 488 -42.26 -26.34 11.68
C ASP A 488 -43.60 -26.87 11.15
N GLU A 489 -44.09 -26.32 10.04
CA GLU A 489 -45.32 -26.82 9.38
C GLU A 489 -45.15 -28.26 8.88
N LEU A 490 -44.01 -28.60 8.30
CA LEU A 490 -43.70 -29.97 7.86
C LEU A 490 -43.66 -30.94 9.05
N ALA A 491 -43.07 -30.53 10.17
CA ALA A 491 -43.03 -31.34 11.39
C ALA A 491 -44.44 -31.57 11.97
N GLN A 492 -45.29 -30.55 11.95
CA GLN A 492 -46.70 -30.66 12.37
C GLN A 492 -47.50 -31.60 11.46
N LEU A 493 -47.35 -31.49 10.14
CA LEU A 493 -47.98 -32.39 9.18
C LEU A 493 -47.51 -33.83 9.37
N TYR A 494 -46.21 -34.04 9.60
CA TYR A 494 -45.64 -35.37 9.86
C TYR A 494 -46.24 -35.98 11.13
N HIS A 495 -46.33 -35.19 12.20
CA HIS A 495 -46.97 -35.63 13.44
C HIS A 495 -48.44 -36.03 13.22
N HIS A 496 -49.21 -35.25 12.44
CA HIS A 496 -50.60 -35.54 12.16
C HIS A 496 -50.77 -36.85 11.38
N VAL A 497 -49.95 -37.08 10.34
CA VAL A 497 -49.97 -38.31 9.54
C VAL A 497 -49.59 -39.53 10.38
N CYS A 498 -48.54 -39.45 11.22
CA CYS A 498 -48.17 -40.53 12.14
C CYS A 498 -49.28 -40.83 13.16
N THR A 499 -49.95 -39.80 13.68
CA THR A 499 -51.09 -39.95 14.61
C THR A 499 -52.25 -40.70 13.96
N VAL A 500 -52.57 -40.38 12.70
CA VAL A 500 -53.63 -41.06 11.92
C VAL A 500 -53.26 -42.52 11.64
N ASN A 501 -51.97 -42.83 11.49
CA ASN A 501 -51.48 -44.19 11.25
C ASN A 501 -51.35 -45.05 12.52
N GLY A 502 -51.50 -44.47 13.71
CA GLY A 502 -51.27 -45.17 14.98
C GLY A 502 -49.79 -45.48 15.26
N GLU A 503 -48.89 -44.77 14.59
CA GLU A 503 -47.44 -44.88 14.76
C GLU A 503 -46.93 -43.76 15.66
N THR A 504 -45.94 -44.05 16.51
CA THR A 504 -45.28 -42.98 17.29
C THR A 504 -44.30 -42.25 16.37
N PRO A 505 -44.42 -40.91 16.20
CA PRO A 505 -43.52 -40.15 15.35
C PRO A 505 -42.06 -40.39 15.78
N SER A 506 -41.17 -40.62 14.81
CA SER A 506 -39.76 -40.80 15.15
C SER A 506 -39.19 -39.49 15.73
N ARG A 507 -38.61 -39.57 16.93
CA ARG A 507 -38.07 -38.41 17.67
C ARG A 507 -36.99 -37.65 16.89
N VAL A 508 -36.35 -38.29 15.91
CA VAL A 508 -35.32 -37.72 15.05
C VAL A 508 -35.87 -36.61 14.14
N VAL A 509 -37.10 -36.75 13.62
CA VAL A 509 -37.72 -35.76 12.72
C VAL A 509 -38.25 -34.54 13.47
N LEU A 510 -38.60 -34.70 14.76
CA LEU A 510 -39.12 -33.65 15.64
C LEU A 510 -38.03 -32.89 16.42
N ASP A 511 -36.87 -33.51 16.69
CA ASP A 511 -35.78 -32.89 17.46
C ASP A 511 -34.70 -32.19 16.58
N HIS A 512 -34.92 -32.03 15.27
CA HIS A 512 -33.97 -31.29 14.41
C HIS A 512 -33.82 -29.81 14.82
N GLU A 513 -34.78 -29.23 15.54
CA GLU A 513 -34.66 -27.89 16.15
C GLU A 513 -33.73 -27.82 17.38
N LYS A 514 -33.39 -28.95 18.02
CA LYS A 514 -32.59 -28.97 19.26
C LYS A 514 -31.23 -29.66 19.12
N SER A 515 -30.81 -29.98 17.90
CA SER A 515 -29.41 -30.27 17.64
C SER A 515 -28.65 -28.94 17.64
N GLU A 516 -28.41 -28.42 18.84
CA GLU A 516 -27.39 -27.40 19.10
C GLU A 516 -26.11 -27.82 18.38
N ILE A 517 -25.80 -27.09 17.32
CA ILE A 517 -24.48 -26.74 16.82
C ILE A 517 -23.36 -27.48 17.59
N VAL A 518 -23.03 -28.69 17.15
CA VAL A 518 -21.67 -29.16 17.30
C VAL A 518 -20.90 -28.47 16.18
N PRO A 519 -19.98 -27.53 16.48
CA PRO A 519 -19.09 -27.03 15.45
C PRO A 519 -18.25 -28.23 15.02
N GLU A 520 -18.55 -28.80 13.86
CA GLU A 520 -17.57 -29.58 13.14
C GLU A 520 -16.37 -28.67 12.91
N LYS A 521 -15.31 -28.95 13.66
CA LYS A 521 -13.92 -28.54 13.48
C LYS A 521 -13.68 -27.15 12.91
N GLU A 522 -13.05 -26.32 13.75
CA GLU A 522 -12.45 -25.00 13.54
C GLU A 522 -11.46 -24.89 12.35
N GLU A 523 -11.80 -25.33 11.13
CA GLU A 523 -10.99 -25.11 9.92
C GLU A 523 -11.56 -24.00 9.02
N GLU A 524 -12.83 -23.62 9.16
CA GLU A 524 -13.43 -22.56 8.33
C GLU A 524 -13.31 -21.15 8.91
N ASN A 525 -13.14 -21.02 10.23
CA ASN A 525 -12.90 -19.72 10.88
C ASN A 525 -11.58 -19.07 10.41
N GLY A 526 -10.63 -19.89 9.95
CA GLY A 526 -9.37 -19.43 9.38
C GLY A 526 -9.55 -18.63 8.08
N LYS A 527 -10.60 -18.86 7.29
CA LYS A 527 -10.85 -18.06 6.06
C LYS A 527 -11.41 -16.69 6.38
N MET A 528 -12.27 -16.61 7.40
CA MET A 528 -12.85 -15.33 7.84
C MET A 528 -11.82 -14.49 8.60
N ASP A 529 -10.97 -15.11 9.42
CA ASP A 529 -9.82 -14.46 10.07
C ASP A 529 -8.68 -14.13 9.08
N TRP A 530 -8.50 -14.91 8.01
CA TRP A 530 -7.61 -14.57 6.90
C TRP A 530 -8.09 -13.35 6.12
N CYS A 531 -9.40 -13.22 5.88
CA CYS A 531 -9.99 -11.98 5.35
C CYS A 531 -9.84 -10.82 6.35
N ARG A 532 -9.99 -11.07 7.65
CA ARG A 532 -9.83 -10.07 8.73
C ARG A 532 -8.38 -9.56 8.86
N THR A 533 -7.39 -10.39 8.51
CA THR A 533 -5.96 -10.03 8.52
C THR A 533 -5.47 -9.41 7.21
N LEU A 534 -6.18 -9.60 6.08
CA LEU A 534 -5.84 -8.98 4.79
C LEU A 534 -6.30 -7.52 4.66
N PHE A 535 -7.43 -7.14 5.29
CA PHE A 535 -7.97 -5.78 5.22
C PHE A 535 -7.61 -4.99 6.48
N LYS A 536 -6.60 -4.12 6.38
CA LYS A 536 -6.12 -3.24 7.48
C LYS A 536 -6.97 -1.98 7.70
N THR A 537 -8.04 -1.80 6.92
CA THR A 537 -8.97 -0.66 7.03
C THR A 537 -10.27 -1.09 7.68
N ASP A 538 -10.82 -0.24 8.55
CA ASP A 538 -12.11 -0.38 9.23
C ASP A 538 -13.30 -0.44 8.25
N ILE A 539 -13.35 -1.48 7.42
CA ILE A 539 -14.61 -1.89 6.80
C ILE A 539 -15.48 -2.34 7.98
N LYS A 540 -16.76 -1.93 8.02
CA LYS A 540 -17.71 -2.41 9.04
C LYS A 540 -17.92 -3.92 8.84
N ILE A 541 -17.03 -4.72 9.43
CA ILE A 541 -16.98 -6.19 9.32
C ILE A 541 -18.30 -6.85 9.76
N LYS A 542 -19.14 -6.13 10.52
CA LYS A 542 -20.51 -6.53 10.86
C LYS A 542 -21.37 -6.88 9.63
N ASP A 543 -21.14 -6.24 8.48
CA ASP A 543 -21.96 -6.48 7.28
C ASP A 543 -21.54 -7.77 6.55
N LEU A 544 -20.29 -8.24 6.68
CA LEU A 544 -19.86 -9.52 6.11
C LEU A 544 -20.23 -10.72 7.00
N GLU A 545 -20.40 -10.50 8.31
CA GLU A 545 -20.91 -11.55 9.22
C GLU A 545 -22.34 -11.97 8.87
N SER A 546 -23.16 -11.10 8.27
CA SER A 546 -24.50 -11.53 7.79
C SER A 546 -24.47 -12.52 6.62
N LEU A 547 -23.36 -12.62 5.87
CA LEU A 547 -23.23 -13.61 4.80
C LEU A 547 -22.85 -15.01 5.30
N SER A 548 -22.30 -15.17 6.51
CA SER A 548 -22.03 -16.51 7.06
C SER A 548 -23.32 -17.30 7.29
N LYS A 549 -24.46 -16.61 7.41
CA LYS A 549 -25.79 -17.20 7.53
C LYS A 549 -26.26 -17.91 6.26
N ALA A 550 -25.65 -17.66 5.10
CA ALA A 550 -25.96 -18.39 3.87
C ALA A 550 -25.67 -19.91 4.00
N GLN A 551 -24.65 -20.28 4.77
CA GLN A 551 -24.33 -21.68 5.07
C GLN A 551 -25.36 -22.32 6.00
N GLU A 552 -25.97 -21.54 6.89
CA GLU A 552 -27.06 -22.01 7.77
C GLU A 552 -28.34 -22.28 6.97
N ILE A 553 -28.68 -21.41 6.02
CA ILE A 553 -29.83 -21.59 5.11
C ILE A 553 -29.70 -22.90 4.32
N ALA A 554 -28.52 -23.23 3.80
CA ALA A 554 -28.29 -24.50 3.10
C ALA A 554 -28.61 -25.71 3.99
N LYS A 555 -28.23 -25.67 5.28
CA LYS A 555 -28.55 -26.72 6.26
C LYS A 555 -30.05 -26.78 6.58
N HIS A 556 -30.73 -25.64 6.68
CA HIS A 556 -32.19 -25.60 6.85
C HIS A 556 -32.92 -26.20 5.63
N ILE A 557 -32.43 -25.97 4.42
CA ILE A 557 -32.97 -26.60 3.20
C ILE A 557 -32.79 -28.11 3.22
N GLU A 558 -31.61 -28.61 3.60
CA GLU A 558 -31.37 -30.06 3.74
C GLU A 558 -32.31 -30.69 4.77
N THR A 559 -32.52 -30.01 5.90
CA THR A 559 -33.43 -30.45 6.97
C THR A 559 -34.88 -30.51 6.47
N ALA A 560 -35.35 -29.47 5.78
CA ALA A 560 -36.69 -29.45 5.18
C ALA A 560 -36.85 -30.54 4.12
N MET A 561 -35.83 -30.80 3.30
CA MET A 561 -35.84 -31.88 2.32
C MET A 561 -35.97 -33.26 2.99
N ASP A 562 -35.27 -33.49 4.10
CA ASP A 562 -35.37 -34.75 4.83
C ASP A 562 -36.73 -34.90 5.51
N GLN A 563 -37.27 -33.83 6.11
CA GLN A 563 -38.64 -33.81 6.64
C GLN A 563 -39.68 -34.15 5.56
N ILE A 564 -39.54 -33.60 4.35
CA ILE A 564 -40.40 -33.93 3.19
C ILE A 564 -40.30 -35.40 2.82
N LYS A 565 -39.09 -36.00 2.82
CA LYS A 565 -38.92 -37.44 2.54
C LYS A 565 -39.64 -38.30 3.58
N TYR A 566 -39.49 -38.00 4.87
CA TYR A 566 -40.15 -38.73 5.94
C TYR A 566 -41.67 -38.58 5.88
N LEU A 567 -42.17 -37.37 5.62
CA LEU A 567 -43.59 -37.11 5.39
C LEU A 567 -44.12 -37.92 4.19
N ARG A 568 -43.39 -37.93 3.07
CA ARG A 568 -43.75 -38.71 1.89
C ARG A 568 -43.84 -40.20 2.20
N SER A 569 -42.86 -40.77 2.90
CA SER A 569 -42.89 -42.19 3.28
C SER A 569 -44.03 -42.50 4.26
N ALA A 570 -44.33 -41.62 5.22
CA ALA A 570 -45.46 -41.79 6.14
C ALA A 570 -46.81 -41.72 5.39
N VAL A 571 -46.94 -40.82 4.42
CA VAL A 571 -48.14 -40.73 3.57
C VAL A 571 -48.26 -41.95 2.66
N GLU A 572 -47.17 -42.44 2.06
CA GLU A 572 -47.15 -43.69 1.28
C GLU A 572 -47.56 -44.89 2.13
N HIS A 573 -47.07 -44.98 3.37
CA HIS A 573 -47.47 -46.01 4.32
C HIS A 573 -48.96 -45.90 4.71
N THR A 574 -49.49 -44.68 4.88
CA THR A 574 -50.92 -44.42 5.08
C THR A 574 -51.75 -44.96 3.90
N ILE A 575 -51.29 -44.73 2.67
CA ILE A 575 -51.94 -45.19 1.44
C ILE A 575 -51.88 -46.73 1.37
N GLU A 576 -50.76 -47.35 1.72
CA GLU A 576 -50.64 -48.81 1.78
C GLU A 576 -51.53 -49.44 2.85
N LEU A 577 -51.58 -48.87 4.06
CA LEU A 577 -52.51 -49.27 5.12
C LEU A 577 -53.98 -49.18 4.68
N SER A 578 -54.33 -48.14 3.91
CA SER A 578 -55.67 -48.00 3.34
C SER A 578 -55.98 -49.07 2.28
N LYS A 579 -55.00 -49.47 1.47
CA LYS A 579 -55.12 -50.58 0.50
C LYS A 579 -55.22 -51.94 1.20
N VAL A 580 -54.44 -52.18 2.26
CA VAL A 580 -54.47 -53.43 3.05
C VAL A 580 -55.78 -53.57 3.81
N LYS A 581 -56.31 -52.49 4.42
CA LYS A 581 -57.68 -52.49 4.99
C LYS A 581 -58.76 -52.71 3.93
N GLY A 582 -58.57 -52.19 2.72
CA GLY A 582 -59.43 -52.47 1.56
C GLY A 582 -59.38 -53.93 1.06
N MET A 583 -58.22 -54.59 1.19
CA MET A 583 -58.02 -55.99 0.80
C MET A 583 -58.43 -56.99 1.90
N GLN A 584 -58.21 -56.67 3.19
CA GLN A 584 -58.55 -57.54 4.34
C GLN A 584 -60.05 -57.61 4.65
N SER A 585 -60.86 -56.72 4.09
CA SER A 585 -62.33 -56.86 4.15
C SER A 585 -62.86 -58.00 3.27
N ASN A 586 -62.07 -58.56 2.33
CA ASN A 586 -62.58 -59.46 1.28
C ASN A 586 -62.00 -60.88 1.28
N ILE A 587 -61.06 -61.24 2.16
CA ILE A 587 -60.51 -62.62 2.24
C ILE A 587 -60.44 -63.07 3.70
N CYS A 588 -61.36 -63.98 4.05
CA CYS A 588 -61.24 -65.11 4.98
C CYS A 588 -60.46 -64.90 6.30
N ASN A 589 -61.07 -64.94 7.49
CA ASN A 589 -61.86 -66.05 8.04
C ASN A 589 -61.18 -67.41 7.80
N VAL A 590 -60.72 -68.07 8.87
CA VAL A 590 -60.21 -69.46 9.01
C VAL A 590 -58.73 -69.56 9.43
N CYS A 591 -58.53 -70.37 10.50
CA CYS A 591 -57.30 -70.94 11.07
C CYS A 591 -56.57 -70.18 12.19
N GLU A 592 -57.21 -70.13 13.38
CA GLU A 592 -56.54 -70.07 14.69
C GLU A 592 -56.45 -71.48 15.30
N THR A 593 -55.31 -72.19 15.23
CA THR A 593 -55.00 -73.31 16.15
C THR A 593 -53.54 -73.81 16.13
N SER A 594 -52.52 -72.94 16.13
CA SER A 594 -51.12 -73.41 16.30
C SER A 594 -50.10 -72.37 16.78
N VAL A 595 -50.52 -71.27 17.44
CA VAL A 595 -49.61 -70.15 17.78
C VAL A 595 -49.41 -69.95 19.30
N ASN A 596 -49.98 -70.79 20.16
CA ASN A 596 -50.10 -70.44 21.59
C ASN A 596 -48.87 -70.76 22.46
N GLU A 597 -47.95 -71.63 22.06
CA GLU A 597 -46.73 -71.92 22.83
C GLU A 597 -45.58 -70.96 22.45
N ASN A 598 -45.45 -70.61 21.17
CA ASN A 598 -44.47 -69.63 20.70
C ASN A 598 -44.77 -68.20 21.20
N LYS A 599 -46.01 -67.89 21.60
CA LYS A 599 -46.40 -66.55 22.05
C LYS A 599 -45.84 -66.21 23.43
N ALA A 600 -45.74 -67.18 24.34
CA ALA A 600 -45.24 -66.99 25.71
C ALA A 600 -43.71 -66.82 25.75
N GLU A 601 -42.97 -67.63 25.00
CA GLU A 601 -41.51 -67.47 24.88
C GLU A 601 -41.14 -66.17 24.14
N VAL A 602 -41.92 -65.79 23.13
CA VAL A 602 -41.76 -64.50 22.45
C VAL A 602 -42.05 -63.33 23.38
N THR A 603 -43.04 -63.42 24.29
CA THR A 603 -43.30 -62.35 25.26
C THR A 603 -42.21 -62.22 26.31
N ASP A 604 -41.66 -63.33 26.81
CA ASP A 604 -40.56 -63.29 27.80
C ASP A 604 -39.26 -62.76 27.19
N LEU A 605 -38.96 -63.13 25.95
CA LEU A 605 -37.84 -62.56 25.19
C LEU A 605 -38.07 -61.08 24.89
N GLN A 606 -39.31 -60.66 24.58
CA GLN A 606 -39.66 -59.24 24.41
C GLN A 606 -39.46 -58.44 25.69
N GLU A 607 -39.85 -58.95 26.86
CA GLU A 607 -39.61 -58.28 28.14
C GLU A 607 -38.12 -58.14 28.47
N GLN A 608 -37.32 -59.18 28.19
CA GLN A 608 -35.87 -59.11 28.36
C GLN A 608 -35.23 -58.09 27.41
N VAL A 609 -35.69 -58.01 26.15
CA VAL A 609 -35.25 -56.99 25.19
C VAL A 609 -35.62 -55.59 25.68
N ILE A 610 -36.80 -55.39 26.27
CA ILE A 610 -37.21 -54.08 26.82
C ILE A 610 -36.32 -53.69 28.01
N LYS A 611 -36.04 -54.61 28.93
CA LYS A 611 -35.12 -54.36 30.08
C LYS A 611 -33.70 -54.03 29.61
N LEU A 612 -33.18 -54.76 28.62
CA LEU A 612 -31.87 -54.47 28.02
C LEU A 612 -31.85 -53.13 27.28
N LYS A 613 -32.93 -52.77 26.56
CA LYS A 613 -33.06 -51.45 25.93
C LYS A 613 -33.11 -50.31 26.95
N ALA A 614 -33.80 -50.50 28.08
CA ALA A 614 -33.85 -49.51 29.15
C ALA A 614 -32.47 -49.32 29.83
N LEU A 615 -31.75 -50.41 30.12
CA LEU A 615 -30.39 -50.36 30.63
C LEU A 615 -29.42 -49.69 29.65
N LEU A 616 -29.56 -49.99 28.36
CA LEU A 616 -28.75 -49.38 27.30
C LEU A 616 -29.06 -47.89 27.15
N SER A 617 -30.32 -47.48 27.32
CA SER A 617 -30.73 -46.06 27.35
C SER A 617 -30.11 -45.33 28.56
N ALA A 618 -30.20 -45.90 29.75
CA ALA A 618 -29.59 -45.32 30.95
C ALA A 618 -28.05 -45.21 30.83
N LYS A 619 -27.40 -46.20 30.22
CA LYS A 619 -25.95 -46.13 29.94
C LYS A 619 -25.62 -45.07 28.89
N ARG A 620 -26.44 -44.89 27.87
CA ARG A 620 -26.28 -43.79 26.88
C ARG A 620 -26.43 -42.41 27.54
N GLU A 621 -27.37 -42.25 28.45
CA GLU A 621 -27.59 -41.00 29.21
C GLU A 621 -26.44 -40.71 30.19
N GLN A 622 -25.90 -41.74 30.87
CA GLN A 622 -24.67 -41.62 31.67
C GLN A 622 -23.46 -41.21 30.82
N ILE A 623 -23.33 -41.74 29.60
CA ILE A 623 -22.28 -41.33 28.67
C ILE A 623 -22.49 -39.88 28.21
N ALA A 624 -23.73 -39.47 27.94
CA ALA A 624 -24.04 -38.10 27.54
C ALA A 624 -23.69 -37.10 28.65
N THR A 625 -24.10 -37.37 29.89
CA THR A 625 -23.77 -36.53 31.05
C THR A 625 -22.26 -36.45 31.32
N LEU A 626 -21.54 -37.57 31.24
CA LEU A 626 -20.07 -37.57 31.33
C LEU A 626 -19.42 -36.76 30.20
N ARG A 627 -19.92 -36.86 28.97
CA ARG A 627 -19.43 -36.04 27.84
C ARG A 627 -19.64 -34.55 28.09
N THR A 628 -20.79 -34.14 28.63
CA THR A 628 -21.07 -32.74 28.97
C THR A 628 -20.13 -32.23 30.07
N VAL A 629 -19.91 -33.02 31.13
CA VAL A 629 -18.97 -32.65 32.20
C VAL A 629 -17.54 -32.55 31.67
N LEU A 630 -17.10 -33.49 30.83
CA LEU A 630 -15.78 -33.45 30.19
C LEU A 630 -15.63 -32.25 29.26
N LYS A 631 -16.68 -31.89 28.50
CA LYS A 631 -16.67 -30.72 27.61
C LYS A 631 -16.59 -29.42 28.41
N SER A 632 -17.29 -29.33 29.54
CA SER A 632 -17.21 -28.19 30.46
C SER A 632 -15.82 -28.06 31.11
N ASN A 633 -15.23 -29.17 31.55
CA ASN A 633 -13.86 -29.19 32.09
C ASN A 633 -12.83 -28.80 31.02
N LYS A 634 -12.98 -29.31 29.79
CA LYS A 634 -12.13 -28.92 28.66
C LYS A 634 -12.20 -27.42 28.40
N ASN A 635 -13.42 -26.86 28.27
CA ASN A 635 -13.60 -25.43 28.04
C ASN A 635 -13.01 -24.58 29.17
N THR A 636 -13.18 -25.02 30.43
CA THR A 636 -12.59 -24.32 31.59
C THR A 636 -11.05 -24.33 31.53
N ALA A 637 -10.45 -25.44 31.14
CA ALA A 637 -9.00 -25.55 30.96
C ALA A 637 -8.50 -24.69 29.79
N GLU A 638 -9.25 -24.64 28.67
CA GLU A 638 -8.94 -23.80 27.52
C GLU A 638 -9.01 -22.31 27.88
N VAL A 639 -10.05 -21.87 28.59
CA VAL A 639 -10.17 -20.49 29.08
C VAL A 639 -9.05 -20.14 30.07
N ALA A 640 -8.65 -21.07 30.95
CA ALA A 640 -7.52 -20.86 31.85
C ALA A 640 -6.20 -20.71 31.07
N LEU A 641 -5.98 -21.55 30.05
CA LEU A 641 -4.79 -21.50 29.20
C LEU A 641 -4.73 -20.22 28.36
N THR A 642 -5.84 -19.78 27.77
CA THR A 642 -5.88 -18.52 27.01
C THR A 642 -5.60 -17.31 27.89
N ASN A 643 -6.13 -17.30 29.13
CA ASN A 643 -5.83 -16.28 30.12
C ASN A 643 -4.36 -16.29 30.58
N LEU A 644 -3.75 -17.47 30.76
CA LEU A 644 -2.33 -17.56 31.10
C LEU A 644 -1.45 -17.11 29.93
N LYS A 645 -1.83 -17.46 28.70
CA LYS A 645 -1.13 -17.03 27.48
C LYS A 645 -1.20 -15.51 27.30
N SER A 646 -2.37 -14.91 27.50
CA SER A 646 -2.52 -13.45 27.40
C SER A 646 -1.74 -12.71 28.48
N LYS A 647 -1.71 -13.22 29.72
CA LYS A 647 -0.87 -12.69 30.80
C LYS A 647 0.62 -12.76 30.45
N TYR A 648 1.08 -13.90 29.94
CA TYR A 648 2.47 -14.07 29.53
C TYR A 648 2.86 -13.10 28.40
N GLU A 649 2.03 -12.94 27.37
CA GLU A 649 2.30 -11.97 26.29
C GLU A 649 2.31 -10.52 26.79
N ASN A 650 1.42 -10.17 27.72
CA ASN A 650 1.41 -8.85 28.36
C ASN A 650 2.69 -8.61 29.17
N GLU A 651 3.10 -9.57 30.00
CA GLU A 651 4.35 -9.47 30.78
C GLU A 651 5.57 -9.38 29.84
N LYS A 652 5.61 -10.18 28.77
CA LYS A 652 6.64 -10.14 27.75
C LYS A 652 6.71 -8.77 27.05
N SER A 653 5.57 -8.16 26.74
CA SER A 653 5.51 -6.80 26.19
C SER A 653 6.08 -5.77 27.16
N ILE A 654 5.69 -5.83 28.45
CA ILE A 654 6.19 -4.93 29.49
C ILE A 654 7.71 -5.10 29.68
N VAL A 655 8.22 -6.33 29.68
CA VAL A 655 9.66 -6.61 29.78
C VAL A 655 10.40 -6.06 28.55
N ASN A 656 9.86 -6.23 27.34
CA ASN A 656 10.47 -5.66 26.14
C ASN A 656 10.47 -4.12 26.16
N GLU A 657 9.38 -3.48 26.58
CA GLU A 657 9.30 -2.03 26.73
C GLU A 657 10.29 -1.48 27.77
N THR A 658 10.39 -2.14 28.93
CA THR A 658 11.36 -1.75 29.97
C THR A 658 12.80 -1.93 29.49
N MET A 659 13.10 -3.02 28.78
CA MET A 659 14.42 -3.23 28.17
C MET A 659 14.76 -2.16 27.13
N LEU A 660 13.79 -1.76 26.30
CA LEU A 660 13.94 -0.66 25.33
C LEU A 660 14.18 0.69 26.02
N LYS A 661 13.43 0.99 27.08
CA LYS A 661 13.62 2.20 27.90
C LYS A 661 15.02 2.25 28.51
N LEU A 662 15.47 1.16 29.14
CA LEU A 662 16.82 1.06 29.71
C LEU A 662 17.92 1.23 28.65
N ARG A 663 17.74 0.66 27.45
CA ARG A 663 18.68 0.85 26.33
C ARG A 663 18.74 2.32 25.87
N ASN A 664 17.59 2.99 25.81
CA ASN A 664 17.51 4.41 25.43
C ASN A 664 18.13 5.31 26.50
N GLU A 665 17.86 5.07 27.78
CA GLU A 665 18.49 5.79 28.90
C GLU A 665 20.01 5.61 28.90
N LEU A 666 20.49 4.38 28.66
CA LEU A 666 21.92 4.09 28.56
C LEU A 666 22.56 4.80 27.35
N ARG A 667 21.84 4.92 26.23
CA ARG A 667 22.29 5.70 25.07
C ARG A 667 22.39 7.19 25.40
N MET A 668 21.36 7.77 26.03
CA MET A 668 21.36 9.17 26.46
C MET A 668 22.51 9.46 27.44
N LEU A 669 22.78 8.55 28.38
CA LEU A 669 23.90 8.69 29.32
C LEU A 669 25.26 8.64 28.60
N LYS A 670 25.41 7.79 27.57
CA LYS A 670 26.63 7.75 26.74
C LYS A 670 26.81 9.03 25.93
N GLU A 671 25.74 9.57 25.35
CA GLU A 671 25.76 10.83 24.62
C GLU A 671 26.08 12.00 25.56
N ASN A 672 25.52 12.03 26.77
CA ASN A 672 25.87 13.00 27.80
C ASN A 672 27.34 12.88 28.24
N ALA A 673 27.86 11.66 28.44
CA ALA A 673 29.28 11.47 28.76
C ALA A 673 30.21 11.94 27.64
N ALA A 674 29.84 11.69 26.37
CA ALA A 674 30.59 12.18 25.22
C ALA A 674 30.56 13.71 25.12
N THR A 675 29.41 14.35 25.35
CA THR A 675 29.29 15.81 25.35
C THR A 675 30.03 16.46 26.52
N PHE A 676 30.04 15.86 27.71
CA PHE A 676 30.90 16.33 28.80
C PHE A 676 32.39 16.21 28.45
N SER A 677 32.79 15.12 27.80
CA SER A 677 34.18 14.93 27.34
C SER A 677 34.58 15.99 26.29
N THR A 678 33.71 16.28 25.31
CA THR A 678 33.98 17.34 24.33
C THR A 678 34.02 18.72 24.97
N LEU A 679 33.16 18.98 25.96
CA LEU A 679 33.15 20.25 26.69
C LEU A 679 34.39 20.43 27.56
N ILE A 680 34.86 19.36 28.23
CA ILE A 680 36.15 19.36 28.96
C ILE A 680 37.32 19.62 28.01
N ASN A 681 37.34 18.95 26.85
CA ASN A 681 38.38 19.17 25.84
C ASN A 681 38.35 20.60 25.27
N ALA A 682 37.16 21.16 25.05
CA ALA A 682 37.00 22.56 24.61
C ALA A 682 37.50 23.55 25.68
N VAL A 683 37.19 23.32 26.96
CA VAL A 683 37.70 24.15 28.07
C VAL A 683 39.22 24.05 28.17
N LEU A 684 39.79 22.86 28.04
CA LEU A 684 41.24 22.65 27.99
C LEU A 684 41.88 23.41 26.82
N LEU A 685 41.30 23.37 25.63
CA LEU A 685 41.76 24.12 24.45
C LEU A 685 41.73 25.64 24.69
N ILE A 686 40.66 26.16 25.30
CA ILE A 686 40.56 27.59 25.65
C ILE A 686 41.62 27.98 26.69
N LEU A 687 41.83 27.16 27.72
CA LEU A 687 42.88 27.39 28.72
C LEU A 687 44.28 27.32 28.10
N TRP A 688 44.51 26.42 27.14
CA TRP A 688 45.77 26.33 26.42
C TRP A 688 45.99 27.54 25.51
N GLY A 689 44.97 27.96 24.76
CA GLY A 689 45.02 29.16 23.93
C GLY A 689 45.31 30.43 24.74
N THR A 690 44.60 30.63 25.85
CA THR A 690 44.85 31.76 26.76
C THR A 690 46.24 31.74 27.39
N ALA A 691 46.79 30.56 27.71
CA ALA A 691 48.16 30.43 28.18
C ALA A 691 49.20 30.78 27.10
N ILE A 692 48.96 30.41 25.84
CA ILE A 692 49.80 30.78 24.69
C ILE A 692 49.75 32.29 24.45
N ASP A 693 48.56 32.89 24.45
CA ASP A 693 48.38 34.32 24.27
C ASP A 693 49.06 35.12 25.40
N PHE A 694 48.97 34.63 26.64
CA PHE A 694 49.66 35.24 27.79
C PHE A 694 51.19 35.14 27.65
N SER A 695 51.70 33.99 27.19
CA SER A 695 53.13 33.79 26.92
C SER A 695 53.63 34.74 25.83
N ASN A 696 52.90 34.86 24.72
CA ASN A 696 53.20 35.77 23.61
C ASN A 696 53.16 37.24 24.05
N ALA A 697 52.17 37.62 24.86
CA ALA A 697 52.08 38.96 25.44
C ALA A 697 53.28 39.27 26.35
N LEU A 698 53.74 38.31 27.16
CA LEU A 698 54.94 38.44 27.98
C LEU A 698 56.20 38.63 27.10
N THR A 699 56.31 37.90 25.99
CA THR A 699 57.45 38.00 25.08
C THR A 699 57.48 39.34 24.34
N LEU A 700 56.32 39.84 23.92
CA LEU A 700 56.15 41.16 23.33
C LEU A 700 56.50 42.27 24.33
N CYS A 701 56.05 42.15 25.58
CA CYS A 701 56.35 43.13 26.64
C CYS A 701 57.85 43.13 26.99
N HIS A 702 58.48 41.96 27.02
CA HIS A 702 59.92 41.83 27.21
C HIS A 702 60.71 42.46 26.05
N SER A 703 60.26 42.24 24.81
CA SER A 703 60.86 42.86 23.62
C SER A 703 60.74 44.39 23.63
N TYR A 704 59.63 44.92 24.15
CA TYR A 704 59.41 46.37 24.30
C TYR A 704 60.20 47.02 25.45
N CYS A 705 60.60 46.26 26.49
CA CYS A 705 61.46 46.77 27.56
C CYS A 705 62.96 46.73 27.22
N VAL A 706 63.34 45.95 26.21
CA VAL A 706 64.74 45.79 25.75
C VAL A 706 65.09 46.75 24.61
N ALA A 707 64.08 47.35 23.97
CA ALA A 707 64.22 48.50 23.07
C ALA A 707 64.12 49.81 23.86
#